data_AF-A0AAI8V7U3-F1
#
_entry.id   AF-A0AAI8V7U3-F1
#
_cell.length_a   1.000
_cell.length_b   1.000
_cell.length_c   1.000
_cell.angle_alpha   90.00
_cell.angle_beta   90.00
_cell.angle_gamma   90.00
#
_symmetry.space_group_name_H-M   'P 1'
#
loop_
_entity.id
_entity.type
_entity.pdbx_description
1 polymer ?
#
loop_
_entity_poly.entity_id
_entity_poly.type
_entity_poly.pdbx_seq_one_letter_code
_entity_poly.pdbx_strand_id
1 'polypeptide(L)'
;MVAAALLASSHNARSTLCRTCLLRSLASRRQPSRFIGLKVLEKRRLAHEAWQERARQIEAGEVPHLWDTLKERGFVKDTAGTDDQISELMRVKRIGAYVGIDPTAASLHLGHLLPLMALYWMYIHGYRTVSVVGGATAKVGDPTGRLQSRDRIAKADMTMYITKIHYQLKRMWAHVDSQARRHGYEKEWVWDRELANNSQWYNTVSFAEVVQRLFNGVRVGPMLSRESVKRRMAEGDGMSLAEFVYPLMQAWDWWHLYSSPKGCLMQIGGSDQYGNIVSGVDAVKYLRDTERDPAILQRDGLLEPPVGFTTPLLTDSSGAKFGKSAGNAVWLDPFMTSPFDLYGYFMRRPDADVEQLLKLFTFHPMDKIREIMTQHSQDPPKRHAQHALAYEVLALVHGQNEADAVRKRHRQMFSKGPVDASQTQTSEESSETEFFPPKGTPADANRAGSFRVDIQLPESLIKGKSIGRILYAAGLADSASDGHRLVTNQGAYIGGSPGRKAFEAKEMREGELTFTPVKNWFPQETSNYLIDGKLLLLRRGKYFVRVVEMVSDEEWAASGQSYHGEPGSGKTRILREKLKAAAGGEDLHYSDAELAQIEKEADDIMRDEEEKDEPSSTPEVRFPPQTARARQILEKSPMARLVTQEGYSSKLKTEAIDKVLAQTRIIIQAEKRRSAKAAVIAAERKAQQSAIAERLSKDREYRDRRSAERTERKQQKAEARSTRNFFDTGPEERR
;
A
#
# COMPACT_ATOMS: atom_id res chain seq x y z
N MET A 1 26.45 -14.30 -62.38
CA MET A 1 27.91 -14.27 -62.64
C MET A 1 28.45 -12.90 -62.26
N VAL A 2 28.98 -12.74 -61.04
CA VAL A 2 30.21 -12.00 -60.67
C VAL A 2 30.36 -12.23 -59.17
N ALA A 3 30.83 -13.43 -58.83
CA ALA A 3 31.30 -13.82 -57.50
C ALA A 3 32.62 -14.57 -57.71
N ALA A 4 33.63 -13.87 -58.23
CA ALA A 4 34.95 -14.44 -58.52
C ALA A 4 35.96 -13.32 -58.83
N ALA A 5 36.32 -12.47 -57.84
CA ALA A 5 37.37 -11.46 -58.07
C ALA A 5 38.15 -11.00 -56.83
N LEU A 6 38.20 -11.76 -55.73
CA LEU A 6 39.04 -11.40 -54.57
C LEU A 6 39.76 -12.62 -53.93
N LEU A 7 40.16 -13.59 -54.74
CA LEU A 7 41.02 -14.69 -54.31
C LEU A 7 42.20 -14.85 -55.27
N ALA A 8 43.13 -13.89 -55.25
CA ALA A 8 44.42 -14.05 -55.89
C ALA A 8 45.48 -13.15 -55.23
N SER A 9 45.90 -13.50 -54.00
CA SER A 9 47.30 -13.38 -53.56
C SER A 9 47.46 -13.84 -52.11
N SER A 10 47.82 -15.10 -51.91
CA SER A 10 48.73 -15.56 -50.86
C SER A 10 48.82 -17.08 -50.93
N HIS A 11 49.68 -17.55 -51.83
CA HIS A 11 50.23 -18.90 -51.68
C HIS A 11 51.17 -18.94 -50.47
N ASN A 12 51.12 -20.08 -49.78
CA ASN A 12 52.06 -20.60 -48.79
C ASN A 12 51.90 -20.16 -47.33
N ALA A 13 50.84 -20.68 -46.70
CA ALA A 13 50.95 -21.28 -45.37
C ALA A 13 49.94 -22.43 -45.24
N ARG A 14 50.40 -23.67 -45.43
CA ARG A 14 49.63 -24.86 -45.03
C ARG A 14 49.59 -24.87 -43.49
N SER A 15 48.61 -24.18 -42.89
CA SER A 15 48.24 -24.41 -41.50
C SER A 15 47.33 -25.64 -41.47
N THR A 16 47.93 -26.82 -41.33
CA THR A 16 47.21 -28.01 -40.90
C THR A 16 46.75 -27.78 -39.46
N LEU A 17 45.64 -27.06 -39.29
CA LEU A 17 44.93 -27.00 -38.02
C LEU A 17 44.53 -28.45 -37.67
N CYS A 18 45.25 -29.01 -36.71
CA CYS A 18 44.95 -30.31 -36.12
C CYS A 18 43.45 -30.40 -35.81
N ARG A 19 42.83 -31.55 -36.11
CA ARG A 19 41.39 -31.82 -35.88
C ARG A 19 40.98 -31.45 -34.45
N THR A 20 41.88 -31.63 -33.48
CA THR A 20 41.69 -31.26 -32.07
C THR A 20 41.68 -29.75 -31.84
N CYS A 21 42.46 -28.97 -32.60
CA CYS A 21 42.46 -27.50 -32.55
C CYS A 21 41.22 -26.91 -33.22
N LEU A 22 40.74 -27.53 -34.30
CA LEU A 22 39.50 -27.15 -34.97
C LEU A 22 38.27 -27.51 -34.12
N LEU A 23 38.30 -28.66 -33.44
CA LEU A 23 37.30 -29.03 -32.43
C LEU A 23 37.36 -28.13 -31.19
N ARG A 24 38.55 -27.68 -30.75
CA ARG A 24 38.70 -26.69 -29.67
C ARG A 24 38.19 -25.31 -30.07
N SER A 25 38.38 -24.86 -31.31
CA SER A 25 37.84 -23.57 -31.77
C SER A 25 36.32 -23.61 -31.96
N LEU A 26 35.77 -24.76 -32.38
CA LEU A 26 34.32 -25.01 -32.43
C LEU A 26 33.70 -25.18 -31.02
N ALA A 27 34.41 -25.82 -30.08
CA ALA A 27 33.99 -25.94 -28.69
C ALA A 27 34.08 -24.59 -27.94
N SER A 28 35.11 -23.78 -28.23
CA SER A 28 35.28 -22.42 -27.70
C SER A 28 34.18 -21.45 -28.14
N ARG A 29 33.52 -21.70 -29.28
CA ARG A 29 32.36 -20.91 -29.75
C ARG A 29 31.03 -21.34 -29.16
N ARG A 30 30.95 -22.50 -28.51
CA ARG A 30 29.77 -22.89 -27.74
C ARG A 30 29.93 -22.38 -26.31
N GLN A 31 29.61 -21.09 -26.13
CA GLN A 31 29.21 -20.59 -24.82
C GLN A 31 28.17 -21.57 -24.24
N PRO A 32 28.30 -22.02 -22.99
CA PRO A 32 27.33 -22.95 -22.42
C PRO A 32 25.98 -22.22 -22.34
N SER A 33 25.09 -22.51 -23.29
CA SER A 33 23.66 -22.24 -23.06
C SER A 33 23.34 -22.99 -21.77
N ARG A 34 22.83 -22.29 -20.75
CA ARG A 34 22.36 -22.95 -19.52
C ARG A 34 21.61 -24.22 -19.93
N PHE A 35 21.94 -25.37 -19.36
CA PHE A 35 21.24 -26.62 -19.69
C PHE A 35 19.76 -26.45 -19.34
N ILE A 36 18.95 -26.10 -20.34
CA ILE A 36 17.50 -26.06 -20.22
C ILE A 36 17.06 -27.49 -20.40
N GLY A 37 16.44 -28.07 -19.36
CA GLY A 37 15.94 -29.44 -19.45
C GLY A 37 14.98 -29.59 -20.63
N LEU A 38 15.03 -30.74 -21.32
CA LEU A 38 14.19 -31.02 -22.49
C LEU A 38 12.70 -30.79 -22.22
N LYS A 39 12.24 -31.10 -20.99
CA LYS A 39 10.86 -30.83 -20.54
C LYS A 39 10.48 -29.34 -20.59
N VAL A 40 11.41 -28.44 -20.28
CA VAL A 40 11.17 -26.99 -20.32
C VAL A 40 11.15 -26.49 -21.76
N LEU A 41 12.00 -27.03 -22.63
CA LEU A 41 11.97 -26.72 -24.06
C LEU A 41 10.64 -27.15 -24.69
N GLU A 42 10.18 -28.35 -24.36
CA GLU A 42 8.90 -28.86 -24.84
C GLU A 42 7.72 -28.00 -24.38
N LYS A 43 7.69 -27.62 -23.09
CA LYS A 43 6.68 -26.68 -22.60
C LYS A 43 6.71 -25.32 -23.29
N ARG A 44 7.90 -24.81 -23.65
CA ARG A 44 8.03 -23.56 -24.42
C ARG A 44 7.53 -23.71 -25.86
N ARG A 45 7.76 -24.86 -26.49
CA ARG A 45 7.25 -25.17 -27.83
C ARG A 45 5.72 -25.20 -27.83
N LEU A 46 5.11 -25.97 -26.93
CA LEU A 46 3.66 -26.05 -26.77
C LEU A 46 3.03 -24.69 -26.46
N ALA A 47 3.69 -23.89 -25.60
CA ALA A 47 3.28 -22.53 -25.31
C ALA A 47 3.29 -21.62 -26.54
N HIS A 48 4.30 -21.76 -27.39
CA HIS A 48 4.39 -21.01 -28.63
C HIS A 48 3.29 -21.40 -29.60
N GLU A 49 3.02 -22.70 -29.76
CA GLU A 49 1.94 -23.22 -30.59
C GLU A 49 0.56 -22.76 -30.12
N ALA A 50 0.30 -22.82 -28.81
CA ALA A 50 -0.93 -22.30 -28.23
C ALA A 50 -1.10 -20.79 -28.47
N TRP A 51 0.00 -20.03 -28.43
CA TRP A 51 -0.04 -18.60 -28.73
C TRP A 51 -0.32 -18.32 -30.21
N GLN A 52 0.26 -19.09 -31.13
CA GLN A 52 -0.03 -18.97 -32.56
C GLN A 52 -1.48 -19.34 -32.87
N GLU A 53 -2.02 -20.36 -32.21
CA GLU A 53 -3.43 -20.71 -32.34
C GLU A 53 -4.34 -19.57 -31.85
N ARG A 54 -4.04 -19.02 -30.67
CA ARG A 54 -4.74 -17.84 -30.16
C ARG A 54 -4.65 -16.65 -31.14
N ALA A 55 -3.49 -16.44 -31.76
CA ALA A 55 -3.30 -15.38 -32.75
C ALA A 55 -4.21 -15.55 -33.99
N ARG A 56 -4.42 -16.80 -34.44
CA ARG A 56 -5.35 -17.13 -35.54
C ARG A 56 -6.81 -16.95 -35.13
N GLN A 57 -7.19 -17.37 -33.93
CA GLN A 57 -8.55 -17.20 -33.40
C GLN A 57 -8.92 -15.73 -33.24
N ILE A 58 -7.97 -14.89 -32.82
CA ILE A 58 -8.14 -13.44 -32.75
C ILE A 58 -8.33 -12.85 -34.16
N GLU A 59 -7.55 -13.29 -35.14
CA GLU A 59 -7.69 -12.85 -36.54
C GLU A 59 -9.01 -13.30 -37.17
N ALA A 60 -9.51 -14.48 -36.80
CA ALA A 60 -10.83 -14.99 -37.18
C ALA A 60 -12.00 -14.31 -36.43
N GLY A 61 -11.72 -13.48 -35.40
CA GLY A 61 -12.73 -12.80 -34.60
C GLY A 61 -13.44 -13.68 -33.56
N GLU A 62 -12.92 -14.88 -33.28
CA GLU A 62 -13.50 -15.82 -32.31
C GLU A 62 -13.18 -15.43 -30.86
N VAL A 63 -12.03 -14.78 -30.65
CA VAL A 63 -11.54 -14.36 -29.33
C VAL A 63 -11.24 -12.86 -29.36
N PRO A 64 -11.66 -12.08 -28.35
CA PRO A 64 -11.37 -10.65 -28.29
C PRO A 64 -9.86 -10.39 -28.20
N HIS A 65 -9.39 -9.42 -28.98
CA HIS A 65 -8.01 -8.96 -28.91
C HIS A 65 -7.78 -8.15 -27.62
N LEU A 66 -6.68 -8.42 -26.90
CA LEU A 66 -6.40 -7.71 -25.64
C LEU A 66 -6.18 -6.21 -25.86
N TRP A 67 -5.45 -5.82 -26.90
CA TRP A 67 -5.26 -4.40 -27.25
C TRP A 67 -6.60 -3.66 -27.40
N ASP A 68 -7.56 -4.23 -28.13
CA ASP A 68 -8.90 -3.66 -28.28
C ASP A 68 -9.64 -3.60 -26.94
N THR A 69 -9.51 -4.64 -26.11
CA THR A 69 -10.07 -4.66 -24.75
C THR A 69 -9.48 -3.53 -23.89
N LEU A 70 -8.17 -3.26 -24.00
CA LEU A 70 -7.53 -2.17 -23.27
C LEU A 70 -8.03 -0.80 -23.75
N LYS A 71 -8.27 -0.64 -25.07
CA LYS A 71 -8.84 0.58 -25.65
C LYS A 71 -10.31 0.77 -25.26
N GLU A 72 -11.13 -0.26 -25.37
CA GLU A 72 -12.56 -0.25 -24.98
C GLU A 72 -12.73 0.11 -23.50
N ARG A 73 -11.83 -0.38 -22.66
CA ARG A 73 -11.79 -0.05 -21.23
C ARG A 73 -11.27 1.35 -20.91
N GLY A 74 -10.64 2.03 -21.86
CA GLY A 74 -10.10 3.37 -21.70
C GLY A 74 -8.71 3.42 -21.05
N PHE A 75 -7.91 2.36 -21.15
CA PHE A 75 -6.53 2.37 -20.64
C PHE A 75 -5.55 3.11 -21.54
N VAL A 76 -5.86 3.30 -22.82
CA VAL A 76 -4.91 3.85 -23.80
C VAL A 76 -5.18 5.35 -24.01
N LYS A 77 -4.17 6.18 -23.73
CA LYS A 77 -4.19 7.62 -24.00
C LYS A 77 -3.26 7.98 -25.17
N ASP A 78 -1.96 7.87 -24.96
CA ASP A 78 -0.94 8.14 -25.99
C ASP A 78 -0.12 6.87 -26.25
N THR A 79 0.26 6.62 -27.51
CA THR A 79 1.06 5.44 -27.90
C THR A 79 2.41 5.85 -28.49
N ALA A 80 3.48 5.19 -28.06
CA ALA A 80 4.80 5.24 -28.68
C ALA A 80 4.95 4.04 -29.62
N GLY A 81 4.64 4.26 -30.89
CA GLY A 81 4.39 3.22 -31.90
C GLY A 81 3.02 3.41 -32.54
N THR A 82 2.80 2.84 -33.73
CA THR A 82 1.47 2.88 -34.36
C THR A 82 0.53 1.87 -33.70
N ASP A 83 -0.77 2.16 -33.74
CA ASP A 83 -1.79 1.29 -33.15
C ASP A 83 -1.75 -0.12 -33.78
N ASP A 84 -1.67 -0.19 -35.11
CA ASP A 84 -1.55 -1.46 -35.86
C ASP A 84 -0.31 -2.25 -35.47
N GLN A 85 0.83 -1.56 -35.28
CA GLN A 85 2.08 -2.19 -34.88
C GLN A 85 1.95 -2.81 -33.48
N ILE A 86 1.35 -2.09 -32.53
CA ILE A 86 1.16 -2.59 -31.17
C ILE A 86 0.18 -3.77 -31.17
N SER A 87 -0.94 -3.63 -31.88
CA SER A 87 -1.97 -4.67 -32.01
C SER A 87 -1.37 -5.96 -32.57
N GLU A 88 -0.72 -5.88 -33.73
CA GLU A 88 -0.15 -7.04 -34.41
C GLU A 88 0.98 -7.70 -33.59
N LEU A 89 1.83 -6.90 -32.96
CA LEU A 89 2.88 -7.39 -32.08
C LEU A 89 2.30 -8.17 -30.89
N MET A 90 1.23 -7.67 -30.28
CA MET A 90 0.54 -8.33 -29.16
C MET A 90 -0.21 -9.59 -29.59
N ARG A 91 -0.69 -9.64 -30.84
CA ARG A 91 -1.35 -10.82 -31.42
C ARG A 91 -0.35 -11.94 -31.67
N VAL A 92 0.67 -11.67 -32.49
CA VAL A 92 1.60 -12.68 -33.00
C VAL A 92 2.60 -13.14 -31.94
N LYS A 93 3.02 -12.24 -31.04
CA LYS A 93 4.06 -12.54 -30.05
C LYS A 93 3.57 -12.37 -28.63
N ARG A 94 4.00 -13.31 -27.79
CA ARG A 94 3.87 -13.25 -26.34
C ARG A 94 4.91 -12.31 -25.74
N ILE A 95 4.66 -11.01 -25.86
CA ILE A 95 5.60 -9.97 -25.43
C ILE A 95 5.69 -9.84 -23.91
N GLY A 96 6.79 -9.25 -23.44
CA GLY A 96 6.89 -8.73 -22.08
C GLY A 96 6.52 -7.25 -21.99
N ALA A 97 5.81 -6.88 -20.93
CA ALA A 97 5.49 -5.50 -20.58
C ALA A 97 5.97 -5.14 -19.19
N TYR A 98 6.27 -3.86 -18.95
CA TYR A 98 6.64 -3.40 -17.62
C TYR A 98 6.04 -2.04 -17.23
N VAL A 99 5.89 -1.85 -15.92
CA VAL A 99 5.55 -0.57 -15.29
C VAL A 99 6.64 -0.24 -14.26
N GLY A 100 7.22 0.96 -14.38
CA GLY A 100 8.16 1.50 -13.40
C GLY A 100 7.45 2.35 -12.35
N ILE A 101 7.84 2.20 -11.08
CA ILE A 101 7.30 2.95 -9.95
C ILE A 101 8.44 3.47 -9.11
N ASP A 102 8.55 4.79 -9.01
CA ASP A 102 9.49 5.46 -8.13
C ASP A 102 8.94 5.55 -6.70
N PRO A 103 9.65 5.00 -5.69
CA PRO A 103 9.25 5.12 -4.29
C PRO A 103 9.45 6.52 -3.71
N THR A 104 8.46 7.40 -3.92
CA THR A 104 8.48 8.77 -3.39
C THR A 104 7.81 8.94 -2.03
N ALA A 105 7.13 7.90 -1.55
CA ALA A 105 6.40 7.88 -0.28
C ALA A 105 6.38 6.47 0.30
N ALA A 106 5.94 6.33 1.55
CA ALA A 106 5.87 5.05 2.25
C ALA A 106 4.85 4.06 1.66
N SER A 107 3.89 4.53 0.85
CA SER A 107 2.85 3.71 0.24
C SER A 107 2.54 4.17 -1.17
N LEU A 108 2.05 3.26 -2.01
CA LEU A 108 1.29 3.59 -3.20
C LEU A 108 -0.04 4.23 -2.83
N HIS A 109 -0.63 4.92 -3.80
CA HIS A 109 -1.96 5.53 -3.73
C HIS A 109 -2.74 5.17 -4.99
N LEU A 110 -4.05 5.43 -5.02
CA LEU A 110 -4.93 5.05 -6.14
C LEU A 110 -4.44 5.47 -7.53
N GLY A 111 -3.79 6.63 -7.68
CA GLY A 111 -3.21 7.05 -8.96
C GLY A 111 -2.17 6.07 -9.54
N HIS A 112 -1.42 5.33 -8.71
CA HIS A 112 -0.46 4.33 -9.17
C HIS A 112 -1.13 3.04 -9.67
N LEU A 113 -2.39 2.81 -9.26
CA LEU A 113 -3.10 1.57 -9.56
C LEU A 113 -3.48 1.48 -11.04
N LEU A 114 -3.72 2.61 -11.73
CA LEU A 114 -4.18 2.60 -13.12
C LEU A 114 -3.19 1.95 -14.11
N PRO A 115 -1.91 2.38 -14.21
CA PRO A 115 -0.94 1.69 -15.06
C PRO A 115 -0.68 0.25 -14.62
N LEU A 116 -0.75 -0.03 -13.31
CA LEU A 116 -0.66 -1.39 -12.78
C LEU A 116 -1.83 -2.26 -13.22
N MET A 117 -3.06 -1.74 -13.30
CA MET A 117 -4.22 -2.48 -13.78
C MET A 117 -4.04 -2.90 -15.24
N ALA A 118 -3.55 -2.02 -16.11
CA ALA A 118 -3.23 -2.38 -17.48
C ALA A 118 -2.18 -3.51 -17.55
N LEU A 119 -1.15 -3.45 -16.70
CA LEU A 119 -0.17 -4.53 -16.56
C LEU A 119 -0.81 -5.83 -16.03
N TYR A 120 -1.74 -5.76 -15.08
CA TYR A 120 -2.43 -6.93 -14.55
C TYR A 120 -3.34 -7.58 -15.61
N TRP A 121 -4.00 -6.78 -16.45
CA TRP A 121 -4.73 -7.27 -17.61
C TRP A 121 -3.83 -8.05 -18.57
N MET A 122 -2.63 -7.53 -18.85
CA MET A 122 -1.65 -8.27 -19.64
C MET A 122 -1.25 -9.60 -18.97
N TYR A 123 -1.02 -9.60 -17.66
CA TYR A 123 -0.69 -10.81 -16.92
C TYR A 123 -1.78 -11.89 -17.01
N ILE A 124 -3.05 -11.51 -16.78
CA ILE A 124 -4.17 -12.48 -16.79
C ILE A 124 -4.55 -12.99 -18.18
N HIS A 125 -4.09 -12.31 -19.25
CA HIS A 125 -4.17 -12.80 -20.62
C HIS A 125 -2.87 -13.50 -21.06
N GLY A 126 -2.02 -13.86 -20.09
CA GLY A 126 -0.86 -14.69 -20.31
C GLY A 126 0.37 -13.97 -20.83
N TYR A 127 0.41 -12.64 -20.96
CA TYR A 127 1.65 -11.93 -21.31
C TYR A 127 2.67 -11.99 -20.16
N ARG A 128 3.93 -11.67 -20.43
CA ARG A 128 4.95 -11.55 -19.37
C ARG A 128 4.90 -10.15 -18.80
N THR A 129 4.97 -10.02 -17.49
CA THR A 129 4.80 -8.71 -16.84
C THR A 129 5.86 -8.43 -15.80
N VAL A 130 6.41 -7.23 -15.78
CA VAL A 130 7.42 -6.82 -14.80
C VAL A 130 6.98 -5.54 -14.10
N SER A 131 6.87 -5.56 -12.78
CA SER A 131 6.80 -4.34 -11.97
C SER A 131 8.21 -3.97 -11.55
N VAL A 132 8.66 -2.75 -11.86
CA VAL A 132 9.99 -2.26 -11.48
C VAL A 132 9.85 -1.25 -10.35
N VAL A 133 10.48 -1.53 -9.21
CA VAL A 133 10.67 -0.55 -8.13
C VAL A 133 11.91 0.27 -8.44
N GLY A 134 11.74 1.58 -8.56
CA GLY A 134 12.77 2.55 -8.91
C GLY A 134 13.72 2.89 -7.77
N GLY A 135 14.38 1.91 -7.15
CA GLY A 135 15.27 2.16 -6.01
C GLY A 135 16.46 3.07 -6.30
N ALA A 136 16.99 3.05 -7.53
CA ALA A 136 18.06 3.95 -7.97
C ALA A 136 17.49 5.26 -8.55
N THR A 137 16.43 5.18 -9.36
CA THR A 137 15.80 6.34 -10.02
C THR A 137 15.13 7.28 -9.03
N ALA A 138 14.54 6.76 -7.94
CA ALA A 138 13.93 7.59 -6.90
C ALA A 138 14.93 8.49 -6.15
N LYS A 139 16.22 8.12 -6.11
CA LYS A 139 17.27 8.96 -5.52
C LYS A 139 17.58 10.20 -6.36
N VAL A 140 17.38 10.09 -7.67
CA VAL A 140 17.52 11.20 -8.61
C VAL A 140 16.23 12.01 -8.66
N GLY A 141 15.11 11.30 -8.78
CA GLY A 141 13.76 11.85 -8.83
C GLY A 141 13.34 12.30 -10.23
N ASP A 142 12.17 11.85 -10.66
CA ASP A 142 11.58 12.29 -11.92
C ASP A 142 11.22 13.79 -11.89
N PRO A 143 11.78 14.62 -12.79
CA PRO A 143 11.45 16.04 -12.91
C PRO A 143 10.10 16.32 -13.59
N THR A 144 9.46 15.31 -14.18
CA THR A 144 8.31 15.49 -15.07
C THR A 144 7.11 16.15 -14.36
N GLY A 145 6.61 17.24 -14.94
CA GLY A 145 5.40 17.92 -14.48
C GLY A 145 5.54 18.72 -13.17
N ARG A 146 6.77 19.00 -12.72
CA ARG A 146 7.06 19.75 -11.49
C ARG A 146 7.89 21.01 -11.79
N LEU A 147 7.63 22.08 -11.03
CA LEU A 147 8.34 23.36 -11.14
C LEU A 147 9.50 23.52 -10.15
N GLN A 148 9.48 22.73 -9.07
CA GLN A 148 10.50 22.78 -8.01
C GLN A 148 11.21 21.44 -7.91
N SER A 149 12.50 21.50 -7.54
CA SER A 149 13.29 20.32 -7.19
C SER A 149 12.68 19.54 -6.03
N ARG A 150 12.91 18.22 -6.01
CA ARG A 150 12.49 17.41 -4.87
C ARG A 150 13.37 17.70 -3.66
N ASP A 151 12.75 17.76 -2.49
CA ASP A 151 13.48 17.74 -1.23
C ASP A 151 14.31 16.46 -1.13
N ARG A 152 15.51 16.58 -0.57
CA ARG A 152 16.37 15.42 -0.33
C ARG A 152 15.73 14.52 0.72
N ILE A 153 15.41 13.29 0.32
CA ILE A 153 14.91 12.25 1.21
C ILE A 153 16.11 11.61 1.92
N ALA A 154 16.02 11.38 3.23
CA ALA A 154 17.06 10.70 3.99
C ALA A 154 17.25 9.24 3.52
N LYS A 155 18.47 8.70 3.66
CA LYS A 155 18.81 7.34 3.20
C LYS A 155 17.95 6.27 3.88
N ALA A 156 17.76 6.37 5.19
CA ALA A 156 16.81 5.61 6.00
C ALA A 156 15.39 5.59 5.38
N ASP A 157 14.83 6.76 5.11
CA ASP A 157 13.46 6.93 4.59
C ASP A 157 13.31 6.30 3.22
N MET A 158 14.27 6.55 2.32
CA MET A 158 14.28 5.99 0.97
C MET A 158 14.32 4.45 1.02
N THR A 159 15.15 3.89 1.91
CA THR A 159 15.24 2.43 2.09
C THR A 159 13.91 1.87 2.62
N MET A 160 13.28 2.56 3.57
CA MET A 160 11.94 2.22 4.05
C MET A 160 10.90 2.27 2.92
N TYR A 161 10.87 3.33 2.10
CA TYR A 161 9.90 3.49 1.02
C TYR A 161 10.06 2.39 -0.04
N ILE A 162 11.29 2.13 -0.47
CA ILE A 162 11.63 1.01 -1.38
C ILE A 162 11.13 -0.31 -0.80
N THR A 163 11.38 -0.55 0.50
CA THR A 163 10.91 -1.76 1.20
C THR A 163 9.39 -1.87 1.17
N LYS A 164 8.68 -0.86 1.67
CA LYS A 164 7.22 -0.89 1.81
C LYS A 164 6.53 -1.06 0.46
N ILE A 165 6.95 -0.31 -0.57
CA ILE A 165 6.39 -0.41 -1.92
C ILE A 165 6.65 -1.79 -2.53
N HIS A 166 7.85 -2.36 -2.35
CA HIS A 166 8.14 -3.71 -2.82
C HIS A 166 7.18 -4.75 -2.21
N TYR A 167 6.97 -4.73 -0.90
CA TYR A 167 6.07 -5.69 -0.24
C TYR A 167 4.60 -5.43 -0.55
N GLN A 168 4.19 -4.16 -0.69
CA GLN A 168 2.84 -3.80 -1.10
C GLN A 168 2.54 -4.35 -2.50
N LEU A 169 3.43 -4.16 -3.47
CA LEU A 169 3.30 -4.74 -4.82
C LEU A 169 3.27 -6.26 -4.78
N LYS A 170 4.16 -6.89 -3.99
CA LYS A 170 4.19 -8.35 -3.84
C LYS A 170 2.88 -8.92 -3.30
N ARG A 171 2.26 -8.24 -2.33
CA ARG A 171 0.95 -8.60 -1.77
C ARG A 171 -0.16 -8.40 -2.80
N MET A 172 -0.20 -7.25 -3.48
CA MET A 172 -1.17 -6.97 -4.53
C MET A 172 -1.11 -8.01 -5.66
N TRP A 173 0.08 -8.40 -6.09
CA TRP A 173 0.26 -9.49 -7.04
C TRP A 173 -0.39 -10.79 -6.54
N ALA A 174 -0.20 -11.19 -5.27
CA ALA A 174 -0.90 -12.36 -4.73
C ALA A 174 -2.44 -12.22 -4.81
N HIS A 175 -2.97 -11.01 -4.59
CA HIS A 175 -4.40 -10.74 -4.75
C HIS A 175 -4.84 -10.77 -6.22
N VAL A 176 -4.02 -10.32 -7.17
CA VAL A 176 -4.29 -10.46 -8.62
C VAL A 176 -4.50 -11.93 -8.98
N ASP A 177 -3.68 -12.86 -8.48
CA ASP A 177 -3.88 -14.30 -8.72
C ASP A 177 -5.21 -14.81 -8.12
N SER A 178 -5.61 -14.27 -6.97
CA SER A 178 -6.89 -14.62 -6.33
C SER A 178 -8.09 -14.08 -7.11
N GLN A 179 -7.98 -12.84 -7.61
CA GLN A 179 -9.02 -12.18 -8.40
C GLN A 179 -9.15 -12.82 -9.79
N ALA A 180 -8.04 -13.10 -10.47
CA ALA A 180 -8.02 -13.78 -11.76
C ALA A 180 -8.81 -15.10 -11.68
N ARG A 181 -8.55 -15.94 -10.68
CA ARG A 181 -9.29 -17.19 -10.47
C ARG A 181 -10.79 -16.98 -10.23
N ARG A 182 -11.16 -15.97 -9.45
CA ARG A 182 -12.57 -15.62 -9.20
C ARG A 182 -13.31 -15.21 -10.48
N HIS A 183 -12.61 -14.59 -11.41
CA HIS A 183 -13.15 -14.18 -12.71
C HIS A 183 -12.99 -15.23 -13.81
N GLY A 184 -12.61 -16.46 -13.47
CA GLY A 184 -12.54 -17.58 -14.42
C GLY A 184 -11.24 -17.66 -15.23
N TYR A 185 -10.22 -16.87 -14.88
CA TYR A 185 -8.91 -16.99 -15.50
C TYR A 185 -8.07 -18.04 -14.79
N GLU A 186 -7.63 -19.05 -15.54
CA GLU A 186 -6.77 -20.12 -15.03
C GLU A 186 -5.30 -19.82 -15.31
N LYS A 187 -4.46 -19.99 -14.29
CA LYS A 187 -3.03 -19.73 -14.42
C LYS A 187 -2.37 -20.86 -15.21
N GLU A 188 -1.87 -20.52 -16.39
CA GLU A 188 -1.09 -21.45 -17.20
C GLU A 188 0.40 -21.45 -16.80
N TRP A 189 1.14 -22.50 -17.17
CA TRP A 189 2.58 -22.61 -16.93
C TRP A 189 3.38 -21.42 -17.49
N VAL A 190 2.87 -20.82 -18.55
CA VAL A 190 3.55 -19.77 -19.28
C VAL A 190 3.49 -18.44 -18.53
N TRP A 191 2.42 -18.19 -17.76
CA TRP A 191 2.17 -16.93 -17.07
C TRP A 191 3.34 -16.57 -16.17
N ASP A 192 3.91 -15.39 -16.43
CA ASP A 192 5.15 -14.98 -15.79
C ASP A 192 5.04 -13.54 -15.32
N ARG A 193 5.36 -13.34 -14.04
CA ARG A 193 5.38 -12.03 -13.42
C ARG A 193 6.65 -11.87 -12.60
N GLU A 194 7.19 -10.68 -12.62
CA GLU A 194 8.36 -10.34 -11.82
C GLU A 194 8.21 -8.99 -11.12
N LEU A 195 8.76 -8.94 -9.92
CA LEU A 195 8.99 -7.70 -9.19
C LEU A 195 10.50 -7.42 -9.17
N ALA A 196 10.94 -6.51 -10.02
CA ALA A 196 12.33 -6.11 -10.16
C ALA A 196 12.62 -4.83 -9.36
N ASN A 197 13.89 -4.59 -9.04
CA ASN A 197 14.37 -3.33 -8.48
C ASN A 197 15.58 -2.86 -9.27
N ASN A 198 15.53 -1.64 -9.81
CA ASN A 198 16.59 -1.14 -10.69
C ASN A 198 17.93 -0.88 -9.98
N SER A 199 17.94 -0.78 -8.65
CA SER A 199 19.19 -0.79 -7.88
C SER A 199 20.03 -2.06 -8.15
N GLN A 200 19.42 -3.18 -8.53
CA GLN A 200 20.16 -4.42 -8.81
C GLN A 200 21.18 -4.26 -9.94
N TRP A 201 20.81 -3.61 -11.06
CA TRP A 201 21.75 -3.40 -12.16
C TRP A 201 22.58 -2.13 -11.97
N TYR A 202 22.01 -1.05 -11.44
CA TYR A 202 22.80 0.18 -11.19
C TYR A 202 23.91 0.01 -10.16
N ASN A 203 23.78 -0.93 -9.22
CA ASN A 203 24.84 -1.25 -8.27
C ASN A 203 26.00 -2.07 -8.90
N THR A 204 25.82 -2.56 -10.13
CA THR A 204 26.79 -3.42 -10.83
C THR A 204 27.31 -2.82 -12.14
N VAL A 205 26.49 -2.01 -12.83
CA VAL A 205 26.84 -1.37 -14.10
C VAL A 205 27.77 -0.20 -13.84
N SER A 206 28.83 -0.10 -14.64
CA SER A 206 29.72 1.05 -14.62
C SER A 206 29.03 2.26 -15.24
N PHE A 207 29.15 3.44 -14.59
CA PHE A 207 28.71 4.69 -15.19
C PHE A 207 29.35 4.94 -16.57
N ALA A 208 30.63 4.59 -16.72
CA ALA A 208 31.34 4.73 -17.99
C ALA A 208 30.73 3.86 -19.10
N GLU A 209 30.21 2.67 -18.76
CA GLU A 209 29.50 1.82 -19.72
C GLU A 209 28.21 2.50 -20.19
N VAL A 210 27.40 3.04 -19.27
CA VAL A 210 26.16 3.75 -19.62
C VAL A 210 26.46 4.97 -20.51
N VAL A 211 27.49 5.76 -20.18
CA VAL A 211 27.88 6.90 -21.00
C VAL A 211 28.30 6.46 -22.40
N GLN A 212 29.18 5.46 -22.51
CA GLN A 212 29.67 4.98 -23.79
C GLN A 212 28.55 4.40 -24.66
N ARG A 213 27.62 3.65 -24.05
CA ARG A 213 26.60 2.90 -24.78
C ARG A 213 25.32 3.68 -25.03
N LEU A 214 24.85 4.47 -24.07
CA LEU A 214 23.58 5.18 -24.18
C LEU A 214 23.78 6.66 -24.53
N PHE A 215 24.69 7.37 -23.86
CA PHE A 215 24.76 8.83 -23.99
C PHE A 215 25.21 9.26 -25.40
N ASN A 216 26.01 8.46 -26.09
CA ASN A 216 26.43 8.72 -27.48
C ASN A 216 25.26 8.72 -28.48
N GLY A 217 24.20 7.97 -28.18
CA GLY A 217 22.99 7.87 -29.01
C GLY A 217 21.97 8.96 -28.76
N VAL A 218 22.14 9.76 -27.70
CA VAL A 218 21.17 10.79 -27.32
C VAL A 218 21.72 12.18 -27.61
N ARG A 219 20.84 13.08 -28.05
CA ARG A 219 21.18 14.48 -28.34
C ARG A 219 20.56 15.38 -27.28
N VAL A 220 21.37 16.31 -26.78
CA VAL A 220 20.97 17.28 -25.74
C VAL A 220 19.87 18.22 -26.24
N GLY A 221 19.93 18.67 -27.51
CA GLY A 221 18.95 19.57 -28.10
C GLY A 221 17.49 19.09 -27.96
N PRO A 222 17.14 17.89 -28.48
CA PRO A 222 15.82 17.30 -28.27
C PRO A 222 15.41 17.16 -26.80
N MET A 223 16.33 16.82 -25.90
CA MET A 223 16.02 16.72 -24.46
C MET A 223 15.64 18.09 -23.87
N LEU A 224 16.39 19.14 -24.17
CA LEU A 224 16.09 20.52 -23.75
C LEU A 224 14.82 21.07 -24.39
N SER A 225 14.46 20.58 -25.58
CA SER A 225 13.30 21.07 -26.32
C SER A 225 11.94 20.63 -25.75
N ARG A 226 11.94 19.68 -24.80
CA ARG A 226 10.73 19.14 -24.18
C ARG A 226 10.02 20.17 -23.33
N GLU A 227 8.70 20.17 -23.40
CA GLU A 227 7.87 21.14 -22.69
C GLU A 227 8.08 21.09 -21.17
N SER A 228 8.22 19.89 -20.59
CA SER A 228 8.49 19.72 -19.16
C SER A 228 9.83 20.34 -18.73
N VAL A 229 10.85 20.25 -19.58
CA VAL A 229 12.20 20.79 -19.32
C VAL A 229 12.19 22.30 -19.54
N LYS A 230 11.66 22.78 -20.67
CA LYS A 230 11.54 24.21 -20.98
C LYS A 230 10.81 24.97 -19.88
N ARG A 231 9.63 24.48 -19.50
CA ARG A 231 8.82 25.12 -18.48
C ARG A 231 9.55 25.21 -17.15
N ARG A 232 10.24 24.14 -16.75
CA ARG A 232 11.01 24.13 -15.50
C ARG A 232 12.23 25.05 -15.55
N MET A 233 12.91 25.14 -16.70
CA MET A 233 14.02 26.07 -16.89
C MET A 233 13.58 27.54 -16.92
N ALA A 234 12.37 27.82 -17.42
CA ALA A 234 11.85 29.19 -17.57
C ALA A 234 11.12 29.70 -16.31
N GLU A 235 10.31 28.85 -15.67
CA GLU A 235 9.39 29.23 -14.58
C GLU A 235 9.82 28.66 -13.20
N GLY A 236 10.77 27.72 -13.17
CA GLY A 236 11.17 26.98 -11.97
C GLY A 236 12.50 27.41 -11.38
N ASP A 237 13.05 26.55 -10.51
CA ASP A 237 14.37 26.71 -9.87
C ASP A 237 15.54 26.24 -10.75
N GLY A 238 15.29 26.02 -12.04
CA GLY A 238 16.19 25.34 -12.95
C GLY A 238 16.09 23.82 -12.89
N MET A 239 17.06 23.13 -13.49
CA MET A 239 17.11 21.68 -13.53
C MET A 239 18.53 21.21 -13.23
N SER A 240 18.68 20.33 -12.24
CA SER A 240 19.98 19.74 -11.95
C SER A 240 20.40 18.74 -13.05
N LEU A 241 21.70 18.51 -13.19
CA LEU A 241 22.20 17.49 -14.12
C LEU A 241 21.67 16.09 -13.78
N ALA A 242 21.48 15.79 -12.49
CA ALA A 242 20.92 14.52 -12.05
C ALA A 242 19.50 14.32 -12.62
N GLU A 243 18.63 15.30 -12.42
CA GLU A 243 17.26 15.28 -12.95
C GLU A 243 17.23 15.26 -14.48
N PHE A 244 18.15 15.96 -15.13
CA PHE A 244 18.28 15.94 -16.59
C PHE A 244 18.64 14.56 -17.15
N VAL A 245 19.42 13.77 -16.40
CA VAL A 245 19.82 12.40 -16.76
C VAL A 245 18.74 11.36 -16.41
N TYR A 246 17.72 11.70 -15.62
CA TYR A 246 16.67 10.78 -15.20
C TYR A 246 16.01 10.00 -16.36
N PRO A 247 15.59 10.62 -17.49
CA PRO A 247 15.00 9.88 -18.60
C PRO A 247 15.96 8.86 -19.23
N LEU A 248 17.27 9.12 -19.18
CA LEU A 248 18.30 8.17 -19.65
C LEU A 248 18.39 6.97 -18.72
N MET A 249 18.23 7.19 -17.42
CA MET A 249 18.18 6.09 -16.46
C MET A 249 16.96 5.20 -16.72
N GLN A 250 15.78 5.80 -16.88
CA GLN A 250 14.57 5.05 -17.22
C GLN A 250 14.68 4.30 -18.57
N ALA A 251 15.38 4.87 -19.55
CA ALA A 251 15.67 4.20 -20.82
C ALA A 251 16.64 3.01 -20.65
N TRP A 252 17.64 3.13 -19.79
CA TRP A 252 18.54 2.03 -19.46
C TRP A 252 17.84 0.89 -18.71
N ASP A 253 16.89 1.23 -17.82
CA ASP A 253 16.01 0.23 -17.19
C ASP A 253 15.26 -0.58 -18.26
N TRP A 254 14.71 0.10 -19.27
CA TRP A 254 14.06 -0.57 -20.38
C TRP A 254 15.04 -1.44 -21.15
N TRP A 255 16.21 -0.93 -21.51
CA TRP A 255 17.25 -1.72 -22.19
C TRP A 255 17.61 -2.99 -21.42
N HIS A 256 17.78 -2.90 -20.10
CA HIS A 256 18.08 -4.05 -19.26
C HIS A 256 16.98 -5.12 -19.36
N LEU A 257 15.71 -4.72 -19.30
CA LEU A 257 14.56 -5.63 -19.39
C LEU A 257 14.32 -6.15 -20.82
N TYR A 258 14.53 -5.32 -21.83
CA TYR A 258 14.40 -5.63 -23.25
C TYR A 258 15.45 -6.65 -23.67
N SER A 259 16.73 -6.38 -23.34
CA SER A 259 17.85 -7.26 -23.67
C SER A 259 17.88 -8.53 -22.82
N SER A 260 17.20 -8.57 -21.66
CA SER A 260 17.09 -9.77 -20.82
C SER A 260 16.35 -10.93 -21.53
N PRO A 261 16.45 -12.18 -21.05
CA PRO A 261 15.70 -13.31 -21.60
C PRO A 261 14.17 -13.15 -21.57
N LYS A 262 13.66 -12.12 -20.85
CA LYS A 262 12.23 -11.84 -20.74
C LYS A 262 11.68 -11.17 -21.98
N GLY A 263 12.48 -10.39 -22.70
CA GLY A 263 12.07 -9.67 -23.91
C GLY A 263 10.95 -8.66 -23.62
N CYS A 264 11.19 -7.71 -22.71
CA CYS A 264 10.19 -6.67 -22.41
C CYS A 264 10.15 -5.63 -23.53
N LEU A 265 9.23 -5.81 -24.47
CA LEU A 265 9.03 -4.95 -25.63
C LEU A 265 8.14 -3.74 -25.33
N MET A 266 7.30 -3.81 -24.28
CA MET A 266 6.31 -2.79 -23.98
C MET A 266 6.58 -2.06 -22.65
N GLN A 267 6.57 -0.72 -22.67
CA GLN A 267 6.51 0.10 -21.46
C GLN A 267 5.11 0.70 -21.28
N ILE A 268 4.55 0.58 -20.09
CA ILE A 268 3.27 1.19 -19.70
C ILE A 268 3.55 2.25 -18.63
N GLY A 269 2.98 3.45 -18.80
CA GLY A 269 3.16 4.55 -17.85
C GLY A 269 1.89 5.33 -17.54
N GLY A 270 1.98 6.25 -16.58
CA GLY A 270 0.99 7.30 -16.39
C GLY A 270 0.99 8.31 -17.54
N SER A 271 -0.03 9.16 -17.61
CA SER A 271 -0.17 10.19 -18.66
C SER A 271 1.01 11.14 -18.78
N ASP A 272 1.73 11.35 -17.68
CA ASP A 272 2.91 12.19 -17.56
C ASP A 272 4.17 11.54 -18.13
N GLN A 273 4.21 10.21 -18.25
CA GLN A 273 5.40 9.45 -18.65
C GLN A 273 5.61 9.37 -20.16
N TYR A 274 4.72 9.94 -20.99
CA TYR A 274 4.79 9.81 -22.45
C TYR A 274 6.15 10.24 -23.02
N GLY A 275 6.67 11.39 -22.59
CA GLY A 275 7.96 11.89 -23.04
C GLY A 275 9.12 10.95 -22.69
N ASN A 276 9.10 10.35 -21.50
CA ASN A 276 10.12 9.39 -21.07
C ASN A 276 10.02 8.07 -21.85
N ILE A 277 8.81 7.60 -22.14
CA ILE A 277 8.57 6.38 -22.94
C ILE A 277 9.08 6.56 -24.38
N VAL A 278 8.75 7.67 -25.05
CA VAL A 278 9.24 7.95 -26.41
C VAL A 278 10.78 7.97 -26.46
N SER A 279 11.39 8.59 -25.45
CA SER A 279 12.85 8.59 -25.30
C SER A 279 13.42 7.20 -25.11
N GLY A 280 12.74 6.38 -24.32
CA GLY A 280 13.10 5.00 -24.07
C GLY A 280 13.06 4.17 -25.34
N VAL A 281 12.05 4.35 -26.18
CA VAL A 281 11.95 3.68 -27.50
C VAL A 281 13.17 4.00 -28.37
N ASP A 282 13.53 5.27 -28.52
CA ASP A 282 14.67 5.67 -29.35
C ASP A 282 16.01 5.19 -28.76
N ALA A 283 16.17 5.31 -27.45
CA ALA A 283 17.37 4.84 -26.73
C ALA A 283 17.56 3.32 -26.84
N VAL A 284 16.49 2.53 -26.68
CA VAL A 284 16.54 1.07 -26.78
C VAL A 284 16.84 0.65 -28.22
N LYS A 285 16.27 1.32 -29.23
CA LYS A 285 16.62 1.08 -30.64
C LYS A 285 18.11 1.35 -30.90
N TYR A 286 18.63 2.47 -30.42
CA TYR A 286 20.05 2.78 -30.55
C TYR A 286 20.95 1.75 -29.84
N LEU A 287 20.61 1.37 -28.61
CA LEU A 287 21.37 0.38 -27.84
C LEU A 287 21.36 -1.00 -28.49
N ARG A 288 20.23 -1.39 -29.08
CA ARG A 288 20.10 -2.60 -29.88
C ARG A 288 21.01 -2.55 -31.10
N ASP A 289 20.93 -1.49 -31.89
CA ASP A 289 21.65 -1.35 -33.16
C ASP A 289 23.17 -1.25 -32.96
N THR A 290 23.61 -0.81 -31.78
CA THR A 290 25.02 -0.69 -31.40
C THR A 290 25.54 -1.82 -30.49
N GLU A 291 24.68 -2.80 -30.15
CA GLU A 291 25.07 -3.94 -29.33
C GLU A 291 26.10 -4.80 -30.08
N ARG A 292 27.14 -5.22 -29.35
CA ARG A 292 28.25 -6.00 -29.89
C ARG A 292 28.29 -7.42 -29.34
N ASP A 293 27.62 -7.68 -28.22
CA ASP A 293 27.56 -9.01 -27.64
C ASP A 293 26.70 -9.97 -28.50
N PRO A 294 27.32 -10.97 -29.16
CA PRO A 294 26.57 -11.91 -30.00
C PRO A 294 25.52 -12.71 -29.21
N ALA A 295 25.70 -12.92 -27.90
CA ALA A 295 24.76 -13.65 -27.06
C ALA A 295 23.48 -12.85 -26.76
N ILE A 296 23.55 -11.52 -26.87
CA ILE A 296 22.39 -10.64 -26.76
C ILE A 296 21.71 -10.52 -28.14
N LEU A 297 22.48 -10.28 -29.20
CA LEU A 297 21.95 -10.12 -30.57
C LEU A 297 21.16 -11.33 -31.11
N GLN A 298 21.48 -12.55 -30.68
CA GLN A 298 20.83 -13.78 -31.15
C GLN A 298 19.45 -14.06 -30.52
N ARG A 299 18.87 -13.14 -29.74
CA ARG A 299 17.59 -13.39 -29.03
C ARG A 299 16.38 -13.00 -29.88
N ASP A 300 15.38 -13.88 -29.94
CA ASP A 300 14.14 -13.77 -30.75
C ASP A 300 13.26 -12.53 -30.50
N GLY A 301 13.59 -11.69 -29.52
CA GLY A 301 12.91 -10.43 -29.23
C GLY A 301 13.71 -9.18 -29.61
N LEU A 302 15.02 -9.29 -29.82
CA LEU A 302 15.86 -8.13 -30.08
C LEU A 302 15.61 -7.50 -31.46
N LEU A 303 14.98 -8.21 -32.39
CA LEU A 303 14.67 -7.66 -33.71
C LEU A 303 13.43 -6.76 -33.70
N GLU A 304 12.54 -6.96 -32.72
CA GLU A 304 11.27 -6.23 -32.68
C GLU A 304 11.44 -4.81 -32.11
N PRO A 305 10.78 -3.81 -32.70
CA PRO A 305 10.83 -2.45 -32.18
C PRO A 305 10.18 -2.36 -30.78
N PRO A 306 10.80 -1.65 -29.82
CA PRO A 306 10.15 -1.33 -28.56
C PRO A 306 8.94 -0.42 -28.79
N VAL A 307 7.88 -0.66 -28.03
CA VAL A 307 6.62 0.10 -28.08
C VAL A 307 6.18 0.50 -26.68
N GLY A 308 5.30 1.48 -26.54
CA GLY A 308 4.75 1.81 -25.24
C GLY A 308 3.45 2.56 -25.32
N PHE A 309 2.75 2.68 -24.21
CA PHE A 309 1.56 3.53 -24.12
C PHE A 309 1.39 4.12 -22.73
N THR A 310 0.64 5.21 -22.66
CA THR A 310 0.27 5.86 -21.41
C THR A 310 -1.18 5.63 -21.07
N THR A 311 -1.45 5.56 -19.77
CA THR A 311 -2.81 5.56 -19.21
C THR A 311 -3.32 6.99 -18.99
N PRO A 312 -4.63 7.24 -19.08
CA PRO A 312 -5.17 8.59 -18.94
C PRO A 312 -5.02 9.13 -17.51
N LEU A 313 -4.92 10.46 -17.40
CA LEU A 313 -5.04 11.12 -16.10
C LEU A 313 -6.52 11.12 -15.72
N LEU A 314 -6.87 10.41 -14.65
CA LEU A 314 -8.25 10.41 -14.17
C LEU A 314 -8.56 11.71 -13.42
N THR A 315 -9.60 12.37 -13.88
CA THR A 315 -10.25 13.51 -13.21
C THR A 315 -11.68 13.12 -12.90
N ASP A 316 -12.21 13.55 -11.77
CA ASP A 316 -13.64 13.42 -11.52
C ASP A 316 -14.44 14.47 -12.31
N SER A 317 -15.77 14.36 -12.29
CA SER A 317 -16.68 15.29 -12.95
C SER A 317 -16.54 16.75 -12.48
N SER A 318 -15.88 17.01 -11.35
CA SER A 318 -15.57 18.36 -10.85
C SER A 318 -14.22 18.89 -11.34
N GLY A 319 -13.47 18.09 -12.11
CA GLY A 319 -12.12 18.41 -12.58
C GLY A 319 -11.02 18.11 -11.55
N ALA A 320 -11.36 17.56 -10.38
CA ALA A 320 -10.36 17.21 -9.38
C ALA A 320 -9.63 15.91 -9.75
N LYS A 321 -8.33 15.84 -9.45
CA LYS A 321 -7.52 14.65 -9.76
C LYS A 321 -7.99 13.45 -8.94
N PHE A 322 -8.21 12.33 -9.61
CA PHE A 322 -8.62 11.08 -8.99
C PHE A 322 -7.58 10.60 -7.97
N GLY A 323 -8.08 10.04 -6.86
CA GLY A 323 -7.25 9.58 -5.75
C GLY A 323 -6.85 10.69 -4.78
N LYS A 324 -7.45 11.89 -4.89
CA LYS A 324 -7.38 12.94 -3.87
C LYS A 324 -8.76 13.13 -3.21
N SER A 325 -8.81 13.12 -1.89
CA SER A 325 -10.00 13.39 -1.07
C SER A 325 -9.70 14.55 -0.12
N ALA A 326 -10.44 15.67 -0.22
CA ALA A 326 -10.22 16.86 0.61
C ALA A 326 -8.75 17.34 0.68
N GLY A 327 -8.02 17.24 -0.43
CA GLY A 327 -6.60 17.58 -0.51
C GLY A 327 -5.62 16.44 -0.17
N ASN A 328 -6.09 15.33 0.41
CA ASN A 328 -5.26 14.19 0.81
C ASN A 328 -5.25 13.07 -0.24
N ALA A 329 -4.10 12.44 -0.46
CA ALA A 329 -4.01 11.24 -1.28
C ALA A 329 -4.72 10.05 -0.60
N VAL A 330 -5.40 9.22 -1.40
CA VAL A 330 -6.02 7.97 -0.95
C VAL A 330 -4.99 6.85 -1.08
N TRP A 331 -4.41 6.45 0.04
CA TRP A 331 -3.30 5.51 0.09
C TRP A 331 -3.80 4.05 0.03
N LEU A 332 -2.93 3.15 -0.46
CA LEU A 332 -3.19 1.71 -0.51
C LEU A 332 -2.67 0.98 0.74
N ASP A 333 -2.09 1.72 1.69
CA ASP A 333 -1.65 1.19 2.97
C ASP A 333 -2.79 1.37 4.00
N PRO A 334 -3.25 0.28 4.64
CA PRO A 334 -4.33 0.34 5.63
C PRO A 334 -4.02 1.21 6.86
N PHE A 335 -2.73 1.47 7.16
CA PHE A 335 -2.31 2.37 8.24
C PHE A 335 -2.36 3.85 7.86
N MET A 336 -2.46 4.16 6.56
CA MET A 336 -2.56 5.53 6.04
C MET A 336 -4.00 5.86 5.60
N THR A 337 -4.71 4.89 5.05
CA THR A 337 -6.13 4.99 4.71
C THR A 337 -6.79 3.70 5.12
N SER A 338 -7.73 3.76 6.07
CA SER A 338 -8.36 2.54 6.58
C SER A 338 -9.10 1.80 5.46
N PRO A 339 -9.20 0.46 5.52
CA PRO A 339 -9.99 -0.31 4.55
C PRO A 339 -11.43 0.21 4.40
N PHE A 340 -12.02 0.67 5.50
CA PHE A 340 -13.35 1.29 5.52
C PHE A 340 -13.39 2.63 4.78
N ASP A 341 -12.39 3.50 4.98
CA ASP A 341 -12.31 4.79 4.29
C ASP A 341 -12.01 4.63 2.80
N LEU A 342 -11.18 3.67 2.42
CA LEU A 342 -10.90 3.31 1.04
C LEU A 342 -12.18 2.82 0.35
N TYR A 343 -12.95 1.94 1.00
CA TYR A 343 -14.26 1.51 0.51
C TYR A 343 -15.22 2.71 0.39
N GLY A 344 -15.27 3.55 1.42
CA GLY A 344 -16.08 4.77 1.45
C GLY A 344 -15.73 5.77 0.34
N TYR A 345 -14.46 5.87 -0.06
CA TYR A 345 -14.02 6.74 -1.15
C TYR A 345 -14.70 6.37 -2.48
N PHE A 346 -14.77 5.07 -2.79
CA PHE A 346 -15.45 4.56 -3.98
C PHE A 346 -16.97 4.66 -3.86
N MET A 347 -17.51 4.45 -2.66
CA MET A 347 -18.95 4.62 -2.38
C MET A 347 -19.45 6.06 -2.60
N ARG A 348 -18.57 7.05 -2.52
CA ARG A 348 -18.88 8.47 -2.76
C ARG A 348 -18.69 8.91 -4.21
N ARG A 349 -18.31 8.01 -5.14
CA ARG A 349 -18.12 8.38 -6.54
C ARG A 349 -19.45 8.72 -7.22
N PRO A 350 -19.49 9.80 -8.04
CA PRO A 350 -20.67 10.14 -8.83
C PRO A 350 -21.09 9.00 -9.75
N ASP A 351 -22.39 8.91 -10.04
CA ASP A 351 -22.94 7.91 -10.97
C ASP A 351 -22.35 8.05 -12.39
N ALA A 352 -22.01 9.27 -12.81
CA ALA A 352 -21.40 9.53 -14.12
C ALA A 352 -20.00 8.90 -14.27
N ASP A 353 -19.27 8.74 -13.15
CA ASP A 353 -17.88 8.27 -13.19
C ASP A 353 -17.78 6.74 -12.97
N VAL A 354 -18.78 6.13 -12.31
CA VAL A 354 -18.67 4.75 -11.78
C VAL A 354 -18.47 3.71 -12.87
N GLU A 355 -19.09 3.87 -14.04
CA GLU A 355 -18.94 2.94 -15.16
C GLU A 355 -17.49 2.94 -15.68
N GLN A 356 -16.91 4.12 -15.88
CA GLN A 356 -15.52 4.25 -16.30
C GLN A 356 -14.58 3.64 -15.25
N LEU A 357 -14.85 3.88 -13.97
CA LEU A 357 -14.03 3.31 -12.90
C LEU A 357 -14.14 1.77 -12.82
N LEU A 358 -15.32 1.20 -13.07
CA LEU A 358 -15.50 -0.25 -13.20
C LEU A 358 -14.65 -0.81 -14.35
N LYS A 359 -14.64 -0.11 -15.50
CA LYS A 359 -13.81 -0.44 -16.68
C LYS A 359 -12.31 -0.25 -16.45
N LEU A 360 -11.85 0.47 -15.43
CA LEU A 360 -10.42 0.70 -15.22
C LEU A 360 -9.86 -0.10 -14.04
N PHE A 361 -10.64 -0.30 -12.98
CA PHE A 361 -10.15 -0.83 -11.70
C PHE A 361 -10.68 -2.21 -11.32
N THR A 362 -11.39 -2.90 -12.21
CA THR A 362 -11.89 -4.26 -11.96
C THR A 362 -11.51 -5.22 -13.08
N PHE A 363 -11.60 -6.52 -12.81
CA PHE A 363 -11.47 -7.59 -13.81
C PHE A 363 -12.83 -8.08 -14.34
N HIS A 364 -13.91 -7.31 -14.13
CA HIS A 364 -15.21 -7.65 -14.69
C HIS A 364 -15.19 -7.61 -16.23
N PRO A 365 -15.75 -8.64 -16.90
CA PRO A 365 -16.05 -8.58 -18.33
C PRO A 365 -16.98 -7.41 -18.66
N MET A 366 -16.90 -6.89 -19.90
CA MET A 366 -17.71 -5.74 -20.32
C MET A 366 -19.22 -6.02 -20.23
N ASP A 367 -19.68 -7.24 -20.54
CA ASP A 367 -21.08 -7.64 -20.35
C ASP A 367 -21.51 -7.55 -18.88
N LYS A 368 -20.63 -7.95 -17.94
CA LYS A 368 -20.93 -7.89 -16.51
C LYS A 368 -21.00 -6.46 -16.01
N ILE A 369 -20.14 -5.58 -16.54
CA ILE A 369 -20.22 -4.13 -16.24
C ILE A 369 -21.55 -3.57 -16.74
N ARG A 370 -21.98 -3.91 -17.96
CA ARG A 370 -23.30 -3.51 -18.50
C ARG A 370 -24.45 -3.99 -17.64
N GLU A 371 -24.40 -5.24 -17.15
CA GLU A 371 -25.40 -5.78 -16.21
C GLU A 371 -25.44 -4.99 -14.88
N ILE A 372 -24.27 -4.74 -14.28
CA ILE A 372 -24.15 -3.96 -13.04
C ILE A 372 -24.71 -2.55 -13.23
N MET A 373 -24.40 -1.90 -14.36
CA MET A 373 -24.92 -0.56 -14.67
C MET A 373 -26.43 -0.58 -14.89
N THR A 374 -26.97 -1.62 -15.55
CA THR A 374 -28.43 -1.79 -15.73
C THR A 374 -29.13 -1.93 -14.37
N GLN A 375 -28.60 -2.74 -13.46
CA GLN A 375 -29.12 -2.88 -12.09
C GLN A 375 -29.03 -1.58 -11.31
N HIS A 376 -27.92 -0.84 -11.48
CA HIS A 376 -27.73 0.47 -10.84
C HIS A 376 -28.73 1.50 -11.37
N SER A 377 -28.98 1.55 -12.67
CA SER A 377 -29.96 2.48 -13.27
C SER A 377 -31.40 2.22 -12.83
N GLN A 378 -31.73 0.98 -12.44
CA GLN A 378 -33.05 0.65 -11.89
C GLN A 378 -33.28 1.22 -10.48
N ASP A 379 -32.21 1.30 -9.67
CA ASP A 379 -32.28 1.85 -8.31
C ASP A 379 -30.96 2.56 -7.92
N PRO A 380 -30.69 3.76 -8.48
CA PRO A 380 -29.45 4.50 -8.20
C PRO A 380 -29.20 4.78 -6.71
N PRO A 381 -30.23 5.07 -5.87
CA PRO A 381 -30.05 5.26 -4.43
C PRO A 381 -29.38 4.08 -3.71
N LYS A 382 -29.53 2.83 -4.20
CA LYS A 382 -28.87 1.65 -3.62
C LYS A 382 -27.37 1.56 -3.92
N ARG A 383 -26.86 2.39 -4.85
CA ARG A 383 -25.43 2.46 -5.19
C ARG A 383 -24.80 1.10 -5.54
N HIS A 384 -25.52 0.30 -6.33
CA HIS A 384 -25.09 -1.05 -6.69
C HIS A 384 -23.74 -1.05 -7.41
N ALA A 385 -23.54 -0.14 -8.36
CA ALA A 385 -22.28 -0.03 -9.11
C ALA A 385 -21.11 0.40 -8.22
N GLN A 386 -21.32 1.36 -7.32
CA GLN A 386 -20.27 1.82 -6.39
C GLN A 386 -19.90 0.73 -5.39
N HIS A 387 -20.87 -0.04 -4.89
CA HIS A 387 -20.60 -1.17 -4.01
C HIS A 387 -19.77 -2.26 -4.69
N ALA A 388 -20.05 -2.56 -5.96
CA ALA A 388 -19.27 -3.50 -6.75
C ALA A 388 -17.83 -2.98 -6.95
N LEU A 389 -17.68 -1.73 -7.40
CA LEU A 389 -16.38 -1.08 -7.58
C LEU A 389 -15.56 -1.07 -6.27
N ALA A 390 -16.15 -0.61 -5.18
CA ALA A 390 -15.50 -0.51 -3.89
C ALA A 390 -15.03 -1.88 -3.39
N TYR A 391 -15.85 -2.93 -3.58
CA TYR A 391 -15.49 -4.29 -3.22
C TYR A 391 -14.32 -4.81 -4.05
N GLU A 392 -14.37 -4.69 -5.38
CA GLU A 392 -13.34 -5.24 -6.26
C GLU A 392 -11.98 -4.56 -6.04
N VAL A 393 -11.96 -3.23 -5.89
CA VAL A 393 -10.71 -2.52 -5.60
C VAL A 393 -10.16 -2.89 -4.23
N LEU A 394 -11.02 -2.96 -3.21
CA LEU A 394 -10.59 -3.35 -1.86
C LEU A 394 -10.06 -4.79 -1.84
N ALA A 395 -10.72 -5.70 -2.56
CA ALA A 395 -10.32 -7.10 -2.65
C ALA A 395 -9.00 -7.28 -3.41
N LEU A 396 -8.69 -6.39 -4.35
CA LEU A 396 -7.39 -6.33 -5.03
C LEU A 396 -6.30 -5.79 -4.10
N VAL A 397 -6.58 -4.77 -3.29
CA VAL A 397 -5.56 -4.06 -2.48
C VAL A 397 -5.31 -4.75 -1.13
N HIS A 398 -6.38 -5.14 -0.43
CA HIS A 398 -6.35 -5.70 0.93
C HIS A 398 -6.78 -7.17 1.02
N GLY A 399 -7.27 -7.75 -0.08
CA GLY A 399 -7.68 -9.15 -0.13
C GLY A 399 -9.17 -9.34 0.09
N GLN A 400 -9.67 -10.52 -0.27
CA GLN A 400 -11.10 -10.82 -0.31
C GLN A 400 -11.75 -10.80 1.08
N ASN A 401 -11.11 -11.41 2.07
CA ASN A 401 -11.63 -11.48 3.44
C ASN A 401 -11.91 -10.08 4.02
N GLU A 402 -10.96 -9.16 3.87
CA GLU A 402 -11.11 -7.77 4.33
C GLU A 402 -12.21 -7.05 3.55
N ALA A 403 -12.28 -7.24 2.24
CA ALA A 403 -13.32 -6.66 1.40
C ALA A 403 -14.72 -7.15 1.79
N ASP A 404 -14.88 -8.42 2.14
CA ASP A 404 -16.13 -8.99 2.63
C ASP A 404 -16.53 -8.44 3.99
N ALA A 405 -15.59 -8.32 4.92
CA ALA A 405 -15.83 -7.74 6.24
C ALA A 405 -16.25 -6.27 6.15
N VAL A 406 -15.52 -5.46 5.37
CA VAL A 406 -15.83 -4.03 5.18
C VAL A 406 -17.16 -3.84 4.45
N ARG A 407 -17.45 -4.64 3.42
CA ARG A 407 -18.74 -4.58 2.72
C ARG A 407 -19.91 -4.87 3.67
N LYS A 408 -19.78 -5.86 4.56
CA LYS A 408 -20.80 -6.16 5.59
C LYS A 408 -20.99 -4.98 6.54
N ARG A 409 -19.90 -4.42 7.08
CA ARG A 409 -19.94 -3.24 7.97
C ARG A 409 -20.58 -2.02 7.30
N HIS A 410 -20.22 -1.74 6.04
CA HIS A 410 -20.81 -0.63 5.29
C HIS A 410 -22.31 -0.85 5.06
N ARG A 411 -22.74 -2.07 4.72
CA ARG A 411 -24.18 -2.37 4.60
C ARG A 411 -24.89 -2.22 5.94
N GLN A 412 -24.34 -2.71 7.04
CA GLN A 412 -24.95 -2.55 8.38
C GLN A 412 -25.11 -1.09 8.79
N MET A 413 -24.08 -0.26 8.57
CA MET A 413 -24.09 1.15 8.96
C MET A 413 -25.11 1.99 8.17
N PHE A 414 -25.37 1.65 6.91
CA PHE A 414 -26.24 2.44 6.03
C PHE A 414 -27.60 1.78 5.70
N SER A 415 -27.88 0.58 6.23
CA SER A 415 -29.16 -0.14 6.02
C SER A 415 -30.22 0.13 7.09
N LYS A 416 -29.85 0.74 8.23
CA LYS A 416 -30.81 1.21 9.22
C LYS A 416 -30.98 2.73 9.06
N GLY A 417 -32.22 3.21 8.93
CA GLY A 417 -32.58 4.63 9.07
C GLY A 417 -32.09 5.21 10.41
N PRO A 418 -32.31 6.51 10.72
CA PRO A 418 -31.61 7.19 11.81
C PRO A 418 -31.76 6.42 13.13
N VAL A 419 -30.70 5.71 13.51
CA VAL A 419 -30.60 5.05 14.81
C VAL A 419 -29.79 5.98 15.68
N ASP A 420 -30.35 6.25 16.85
CA ASP A 420 -29.75 7.07 17.90
C ASP A 420 -28.30 6.63 18.16
N ALA A 421 -27.40 7.61 18.31
CA ALA A 421 -25.96 7.42 18.31
C ALA A 421 -25.41 6.80 19.62
N SER A 422 -26.18 5.88 20.24
CA SER A 422 -25.90 5.29 21.55
C SER A 422 -25.53 3.80 21.51
N GLN A 423 -25.63 3.12 20.37
CA GLN A 423 -25.30 1.67 20.29
C GLN A 423 -24.13 1.38 19.35
N THR A 424 -23.03 2.11 19.52
CA THR A 424 -21.72 1.64 19.03
C THR A 424 -20.92 1.09 20.21
N GLN A 425 -21.46 0.09 20.91
CA GLN A 425 -20.63 -0.78 21.71
C GLN A 425 -20.02 -1.85 20.79
N THR A 426 -18.70 -1.89 20.83
CA THR A 426 -17.83 -2.92 20.28
C THR A 426 -18.28 -4.28 20.78
N SER A 427 -19.03 -5.02 19.96
CA SER A 427 -19.15 -6.47 20.12
C SER A 427 -17.84 -7.10 19.63
N GLU A 428 -16.93 -7.29 20.58
CA GLU A 428 -15.81 -8.22 20.53
C GLU A 428 -16.35 -9.64 20.34
N GLU A 429 -16.60 -10.05 19.11
CA GLU A 429 -16.80 -11.47 18.77
C GLU A 429 -16.63 -11.66 17.26
N SER A 430 -15.37 -11.57 16.83
CA SER A 430 -14.89 -12.28 15.64
C SER A 430 -13.42 -12.59 15.85
N SER A 431 -13.17 -13.77 16.41
CA SER A 431 -11.87 -14.44 16.35
C SER A 431 -11.43 -14.52 14.87
N GLU A 432 -10.44 -13.69 14.52
CA GLU A 432 -9.49 -13.76 13.38
C GLU A 432 -9.01 -12.39 12.86
N THR A 433 -9.47 -11.25 13.39
CA THR A 433 -8.99 -9.91 12.97
C THR A 433 -8.25 -9.16 14.07
N GLU A 434 -7.06 -9.63 14.45
CA GLU A 434 -6.05 -8.87 15.24
C GLU A 434 -4.91 -8.32 14.35
N PHE A 435 -5.18 -8.02 13.06
CA PHE A 435 -4.11 -7.58 12.13
C PHE A 435 -3.99 -6.06 11.94
N PHE A 436 -4.90 -5.25 12.49
CA PHE A 436 -4.88 -3.79 12.35
C PHE A 436 -5.27 -3.06 13.65
N PRO A 437 -4.59 -1.96 14.01
CA PRO A 437 -4.83 -1.22 15.24
C PRO A 437 -6.20 -0.52 15.22
N PRO A 438 -6.75 -0.21 16.41
CA PRO A 438 -8.02 0.50 16.54
C PRO A 438 -7.94 1.94 16.02
N LYS A 439 -9.11 2.48 15.63
CA LYS A 439 -9.33 3.77 14.96
C LYS A 439 -8.51 4.93 15.55
N GLY A 440 -7.55 5.44 14.77
CA GLY A 440 -6.98 6.78 14.93
C GLY A 440 -7.58 7.75 13.92
N THR A 441 -7.77 9.02 14.31
CA THR A 441 -8.22 10.12 13.43
C THR A 441 -7.33 10.28 12.19
N PRO A 442 -7.88 10.57 10.99
CA PRO A 442 -7.06 10.96 9.85
C PRO A 442 -6.36 12.29 10.16
N ALA A 443 -5.03 12.31 10.13
CA ALA A 443 -4.22 13.51 10.35
C ALA A 443 -3.93 14.27 9.03
N ASP A 444 -3.82 15.60 9.14
CA ASP A 444 -3.64 16.57 8.05
C ASP A 444 -2.44 16.33 7.11
N ALA A 445 -2.62 16.71 5.83
CA ALA A 445 -1.69 16.52 4.71
C ALA A 445 -0.29 17.11 4.90
N ASN A 446 -0.13 18.13 5.75
CA ASN A 446 1.19 18.72 6.01
C ASN A 446 2.13 17.76 6.77
N ARG A 447 1.62 16.61 7.23
CA ARG A 447 2.40 15.50 7.79
C ARG A 447 2.48 14.27 6.88
N ALA A 448 2.02 14.32 5.63
CA ALA A 448 2.16 13.20 4.69
C ALA A 448 3.60 13.05 4.15
N GLY A 449 4.43 14.09 4.29
CA GLY A 449 5.89 14.03 4.17
C GLY A 449 6.59 13.61 5.47
N SER A 450 5.85 13.42 6.56
CA SER A 450 6.39 12.91 7.82
C SER A 450 6.46 11.39 7.75
N PHE A 451 7.69 10.89 7.67
CA PHE A 451 8.16 9.64 8.26
C PHE A 451 7.10 8.90 9.11
N ARG A 452 6.55 7.80 8.57
CA ARG A 452 5.71 6.87 9.35
C ARG A 452 6.38 5.50 9.41
N VAL A 453 7.10 5.35 10.49
CA VAL A 453 7.50 4.08 11.06
C VAL A 453 6.22 3.32 11.42
N ASP A 454 6.19 2.00 11.22
CA ASP A 454 5.01 1.21 11.54
C ASP A 454 4.78 1.16 13.07
N ILE A 455 5.86 1.20 13.83
CA ILE A 455 5.88 1.23 15.29
C ILE A 455 7.19 1.82 15.80
N GLN A 456 7.12 2.73 16.76
CA GLN A 456 8.28 3.18 17.53
C GLN A 456 8.47 2.22 18.70
N LEU A 457 9.71 1.85 18.99
CA LEU A 457 10.04 0.99 20.13
C LEU A 457 11.24 1.58 20.89
N PRO A 458 11.25 1.43 22.24
CA PRO A 458 12.31 2.00 23.06
C PRO A 458 13.66 1.30 22.85
N GLU A 459 14.74 2.06 22.99
CA GLU A 459 16.12 1.58 22.87
C GLU A 459 16.41 0.41 23.81
N SER A 460 15.91 0.45 25.05
CA SER A 460 16.05 -0.64 26.03
C SER A 460 15.46 -1.98 25.56
N LEU A 461 14.40 -1.95 24.74
CA LEU A 461 13.79 -3.15 24.16
C LEU A 461 14.64 -3.68 23.00
N ILE A 462 15.06 -2.81 22.08
CA ILE A 462 15.79 -3.18 20.86
C ILE A 462 17.20 -3.69 21.17
N LYS A 463 17.93 -3.01 22.08
CA LYS A 463 19.31 -3.37 22.44
C LYS A 463 19.38 -4.38 23.59
N GLY A 464 18.35 -4.44 24.43
CA GLY A 464 18.37 -5.19 25.69
C GLY A 464 17.59 -6.50 25.71
N LYS A 465 16.63 -6.73 24.81
CA LYS A 465 15.77 -7.94 24.82
C LYS A 465 16.01 -8.84 23.61
N SER A 466 15.52 -10.08 23.71
CA SER A 466 15.62 -11.06 22.63
C SER A 466 14.77 -10.66 21.43
N ILE A 467 15.22 -11.04 20.23
CA ILE A 467 14.54 -10.75 18.97
C ILE A 467 13.10 -11.31 18.92
N GLY A 468 12.81 -12.41 19.62
CA GLY A 468 11.45 -12.93 19.78
C GLY A 468 10.49 -11.97 20.50
N ARG A 469 10.98 -11.23 21.52
CA ARG A 469 10.19 -10.18 22.19
C ARG A 469 10.03 -8.94 21.30
N ILE A 470 11.05 -8.58 20.53
CA ILE A 470 10.96 -7.47 19.57
C ILE A 470 9.92 -7.79 18.49
N LEU A 471 9.87 -9.04 17.99
CA LEU A 471 8.84 -9.48 17.04
C LEU A 471 7.43 -9.40 17.63
N TYR A 472 7.25 -9.78 18.89
CA TYR A 472 5.96 -9.64 19.59
C TYR A 472 5.57 -8.17 19.76
N ALA A 473 6.49 -7.34 20.26
CA ALA A 473 6.26 -5.91 20.43
C ALA A 473 5.92 -5.21 19.10
N ALA A 474 6.55 -5.63 18.01
CA ALA A 474 6.28 -5.13 16.66
C ALA A 474 4.97 -5.64 16.04
N GLY A 475 4.19 -6.46 16.76
CA GLY A 475 2.96 -7.09 16.25
C GLY A 475 3.20 -8.07 15.11
N LEU A 476 4.41 -8.63 15.00
CA LEU A 476 4.74 -9.67 14.04
C LEU A 476 4.53 -11.07 14.61
N ALA A 477 4.43 -11.24 15.93
CA ALA A 477 4.14 -12.51 16.58
C ALA A 477 2.97 -12.34 17.55
N ASP A 478 2.25 -13.42 17.84
CA ASP A 478 1.05 -13.36 18.69
C ASP A 478 1.43 -13.42 20.18
N SER A 479 2.64 -13.92 20.49
CA SER A 479 3.25 -13.91 21.82
C SER A 479 4.77 -13.91 21.73
N ALA A 480 5.46 -13.61 22.84
CA ALA A 480 6.92 -13.73 22.89
C ALA A 480 7.43 -15.16 22.59
N SER A 481 6.67 -16.17 23.01
CA SER A 481 6.97 -17.58 22.73
C SER A 481 6.77 -17.92 21.25
N ASP A 482 5.71 -17.40 20.63
CA ASP A 482 5.50 -17.51 19.19
C ASP A 482 6.61 -16.80 18.39
N GLY A 483 7.03 -15.62 18.85
CA GLY A 483 8.17 -14.90 18.28
C GLY A 483 9.46 -15.73 18.33
N HIS A 484 9.73 -16.41 19.44
CA HIS A 484 10.89 -17.32 19.54
C HIS A 484 10.74 -18.54 18.63
N ARG A 485 9.54 -19.14 18.54
CA ARG A 485 9.23 -20.24 17.62
C ARG A 485 9.46 -19.85 16.16
N LEU A 486 9.04 -18.65 15.76
CA LEU A 486 9.25 -18.12 14.41
C LEU A 486 10.74 -17.98 14.08
N VAL A 487 11.56 -17.56 15.05
CA VAL A 487 13.02 -17.44 14.86
C VAL A 487 13.66 -18.82 14.73
N THR A 488 13.32 -19.77 15.61
CA THR A 488 13.83 -21.15 15.56
C THR A 488 13.49 -21.84 14.25
N ASN A 489 12.28 -21.62 13.72
CA ASN A 489 11.82 -22.18 12.46
C ASN A 489 12.26 -21.39 11.22
N GLN A 490 13.12 -20.37 11.37
CA GLN A 490 13.54 -19.47 10.27
C GLN A 490 12.37 -18.79 9.53
N GLY A 491 11.25 -18.58 10.21
CA GLY A 491 10.04 -17.91 9.72
C GLY A 491 10.07 -16.38 9.85
N ALA A 492 11.03 -15.84 10.59
CA ALA A 492 11.29 -14.41 10.72
C ALA A 492 12.58 -14.01 9.99
N TYR A 493 12.58 -12.83 9.37
CA TYR A 493 13.71 -12.28 8.62
C TYR A 493 13.97 -10.84 9.04
N ILE A 494 15.24 -10.43 8.96
CA ILE A 494 15.70 -9.07 9.19
C ILE A 494 16.22 -8.49 7.87
N GLY A 495 15.90 -7.24 7.58
CA GLY A 495 16.49 -6.50 6.46
C GLY A 495 17.88 -6.01 6.85
N GLY A 496 18.91 -6.43 6.11
CA GLY A 496 20.31 -6.23 6.49
C GLY A 496 21.20 -7.40 6.04
N SER A 497 22.47 -7.11 5.78
CA SER A 497 23.48 -8.14 5.48
C SER A 497 24.11 -8.66 6.78
N PRO A 498 23.90 -9.93 7.19
CA PRO A 498 24.52 -10.49 8.37
C PRO A 498 25.96 -10.91 8.04
N GLY A 499 26.87 -10.67 9.00
CA GLY A 499 27.96 -11.60 9.22
C GLY A 499 29.38 -11.17 8.88
N ARG A 500 29.77 -9.91 9.13
CA ARG A 500 31.20 -9.61 9.42
C ARG A 500 31.33 -8.69 10.62
N LYS A 501 32.42 -8.88 11.38
CA LYS A 501 32.76 -8.14 12.60
C LYS A 501 32.68 -6.62 12.34
N ALA A 502 32.35 -5.84 13.37
CA ALA A 502 32.09 -4.40 13.33
C ALA A 502 33.14 -3.52 12.58
N PHE A 503 34.35 -4.03 12.33
CA PHE A 503 35.42 -3.33 11.62
C PHE A 503 35.38 -3.49 10.08
N GLU A 504 34.61 -4.46 9.54
CA GLU A 504 34.46 -4.74 8.10
C GLU A 504 33.00 -4.55 7.62
N ALA A 505 32.18 -3.82 8.38
CA ALA A 505 30.78 -3.55 8.04
C ALA A 505 30.68 -2.72 6.76
N LYS A 506 30.71 -3.38 5.60
CA LYS A 506 30.28 -2.76 4.35
C LYS A 506 28.78 -2.56 4.49
N GLU A 507 28.37 -1.31 4.68
CA GLU A 507 26.97 -0.90 4.74
C GLU A 507 26.16 -1.58 3.62
N MET A 508 24.88 -1.86 3.88
CA MET A 508 23.94 -2.23 2.81
C MET A 508 24.12 -1.26 1.64
N ARG A 509 24.42 -1.78 0.45
CA ARG A 509 24.41 -0.95 -0.76
C ARG A 509 23.02 -0.37 -0.88
N GLU A 510 22.95 0.95 -0.99
CA GLU A 510 21.69 1.67 -0.97
C GLU A 510 20.71 1.14 -2.03
N GLY A 511 19.51 0.74 -1.59
CA GLY A 511 18.44 0.24 -2.46
C GLY A 511 18.42 -1.29 -2.64
N GLU A 512 19.37 -2.03 -2.08
CA GLU A 512 19.38 -3.50 -2.12
C GLU A 512 18.57 -4.09 -0.95
N LEU A 513 17.41 -4.71 -1.26
CA LEU A 513 16.54 -5.35 -0.28
C LEU A 513 17.00 -6.79 0.00
N THR A 514 18.04 -6.97 0.80
CA THR A 514 18.44 -8.32 1.27
C THR A 514 17.82 -8.60 2.64
N PHE A 515 16.96 -9.62 2.68
CA PHE A 515 16.41 -10.14 3.93
C PHE A 515 17.09 -11.44 4.28
N THR A 516 17.61 -11.51 5.49
CA THR A 516 18.25 -12.72 6.01
C THR A 516 17.43 -13.33 7.13
N PRO A 517 17.34 -14.67 7.20
CA PRO A 517 16.59 -15.33 8.25
C PRO A 517 17.23 -15.00 9.60
N VAL A 518 16.40 -14.57 10.55
CA VAL A 518 16.85 -14.25 11.90
C VAL A 518 17.36 -15.52 12.55
N LYS A 519 18.56 -15.46 13.12
CA LYS A 519 19.09 -16.51 13.99
C LYS A 519 18.85 -16.12 15.44
N ASN A 520 18.80 -17.10 16.34
CA ASN A 520 18.86 -16.82 17.77
C ASN A 520 20.27 -16.26 18.11
N TRP A 521 20.40 -14.95 18.05
CA TRP A 521 21.60 -14.21 18.48
C TRP A 521 21.39 -13.55 19.84
N PHE A 522 22.50 -13.09 20.43
CA PHE A 522 22.45 -12.34 21.67
C PHE A 522 21.78 -10.97 21.46
N PRO A 523 21.01 -10.45 22.44
CA PRO A 523 20.30 -9.16 22.32
C PRO A 523 21.14 -8.00 21.79
N GLN A 524 22.42 -7.95 22.17
CA GLN A 524 23.38 -6.91 21.78
C GLN A 524 23.65 -6.89 20.26
N GLU A 525 23.53 -8.04 19.59
CA GLU A 525 23.78 -8.16 18.15
C GLU A 525 22.68 -7.51 17.30
N THR A 526 21.49 -7.25 17.87
CA THR A 526 20.39 -6.57 17.16
C THR A 526 20.81 -5.18 16.66
N SER A 527 21.71 -4.50 17.39
CA SER A 527 22.23 -3.17 17.01
C SER A 527 23.00 -3.19 15.69
N ASN A 528 23.61 -4.32 15.32
CA ASN A 528 24.36 -4.46 14.06
C ASN A 528 23.46 -4.42 12.81
N TYR A 529 22.15 -4.58 13.00
CA TYR A 529 21.16 -4.59 11.93
C TYR A 529 20.36 -3.29 11.84
N LEU A 530 20.74 -2.27 12.62
CA LEU A 530 20.12 -0.96 12.55
C LEU A 530 20.60 -0.19 11.32
N ILE A 531 19.67 0.19 10.45
CA ILE A 531 19.91 1.08 9.32
C ILE A 531 19.96 2.52 9.85
N ASP A 532 21.03 3.24 9.51
CA ASP A 532 21.36 4.58 10.01
C ASP A 532 21.32 4.68 11.56
N GLY A 533 21.56 3.56 12.25
CA GLY A 533 21.56 3.49 13.71
C GLY A 533 20.18 3.62 14.38
N LYS A 534 19.09 3.71 13.60
CA LYS A 534 17.73 3.98 14.10
C LYS A 534 16.66 3.02 13.61
N LEU A 535 16.77 2.51 12.38
CA LEU A 535 15.69 1.71 11.78
C LEU A 535 15.99 0.22 11.78
N LEU A 536 14.97 -0.58 12.11
CA LEU A 536 15.03 -2.04 12.08
C LEU A 536 13.93 -2.56 11.14
N LEU A 537 14.33 -3.25 10.06
CA LEU A 537 13.41 -3.86 9.09
C LEU A 537 13.14 -5.31 9.49
N LEU A 538 11.92 -5.63 9.91
CA LEU A 538 11.54 -6.98 10.31
C LEU A 538 10.48 -7.56 9.36
N ARG A 539 10.55 -8.86 9.08
CA ARG A 539 9.61 -9.56 8.20
C ARG A 539 9.19 -10.90 8.78
N ARG A 540 7.87 -11.18 8.78
CA ARG A 540 7.30 -12.52 9.02
C ARG A 540 6.85 -13.14 7.70
N GLY A 541 7.38 -14.33 7.38
CA GLY A 541 7.01 -15.07 6.19
C GLY A 541 7.30 -14.32 4.87
N LYS A 542 6.38 -14.42 3.90
CA LYS A 542 6.58 -13.89 2.53
C LYS A 542 6.17 -12.43 2.35
N TYR A 543 5.22 -11.92 3.13
CA TYR A 543 4.48 -10.69 2.80
C TYR A 543 4.43 -9.66 3.92
N PHE A 544 4.59 -10.06 5.18
CA PHE A 544 4.41 -9.16 6.31
C PHE A 544 5.73 -8.52 6.71
N VAL A 545 5.85 -7.21 6.50
CA VAL A 545 7.01 -6.43 6.90
C VAL A 545 6.59 -5.31 7.83
N ARG A 546 7.43 -5.06 8.83
CA ARG A 546 7.35 -3.95 9.75
C ARG A 546 8.67 -3.20 9.75
N VAL A 547 8.58 -1.89 9.65
CA VAL A 547 9.69 -0.97 9.88
C VAL A 547 9.53 -0.44 11.29
N VAL A 548 10.47 -0.81 12.16
CA VAL A 548 10.54 -0.38 13.55
C VAL A 548 11.57 0.73 13.66
N GLU A 549 11.24 1.82 14.35
CA GLU A 549 12.20 2.87 14.70
C GLU A 549 12.55 2.74 16.16
N MET A 550 13.85 2.77 16.42
CA MET A 550 14.41 2.90 17.74
C MET A 550 14.36 4.35 18.17
N VAL A 551 13.61 4.60 19.25
CA VAL A 551 13.48 5.89 19.92
C VAL A 551 14.20 5.80 21.27
N SER A 552 14.76 6.90 21.75
CA SER A 552 15.41 6.90 23.07
C SER A 552 14.38 6.61 24.18
N ASP A 553 14.81 6.02 25.29
CA ASP A 553 13.88 5.68 26.39
C ASP A 553 13.20 6.93 26.98
N GLU A 554 13.87 8.09 26.92
CA GLU A 554 13.34 9.39 27.35
C GLU A 554 12.23 9.90 26.41
N GLU A 555 12.46 9.85 25.10
CA GLU A 555 11.47 10.22 24.09
C GLU A 555 10.28 9.24 24.08
N TRP A 556 10.53 7.94 24.35
CA TRP A 556 9.48 6.94 24.49
C TRP A 556 8.59 7.23 25.69
N ALA A 557 9.18 7.50 26.86
CA ALA A 557 8.42 7.87 28.06
C ALA A 557 7.61 9.16 27.86
N ALA A 558 8.16 10.14 27.13
CA ALA A 558 7.46 11.38 26.79
C ALA A 558 6.30 11.17 25.79
N SER A 559 6.37 10.15 24.94
CA SER A 559 5.33 9.83 23.95
C SER A 559 4.04 9.29 24.57
N GLY A 560 4.13 8.70 25.78
CA GLY A 560 3.01 8.03 26.46
C GLY A 560 2.43 6.82 25.71
N GLN A 561 3.14 6.31 24.69
CA GLN A 561 2.74 5.13 23.93
C GLN A 561 3.09 3.85 24.70
N SER A 562 2.35 2.77 24.44
CA SER A 562 2.65 1.43 24.98
C SER A 562 2.77 0.43 23.84
N TYR A 563 3.60 -0.60 24.03
CA TYR A 563 3.78 -1.68 23.05
C TYR A 563 3.28 -3.02 23.59
N HIS A 564 2.95 -3.94 22.68
CA HIS A 564 2.47 -5.27 23.05
C HIS A 564 3.53 -6.04 23.88
N GLY A 565 3.17 -6.41 25.11
CA GLY A 565 4.08 -7.13 26.01
C GLY A 565 5.02 -6.25 26.84
N GLU A 566 4.76 -4.95 26.93
CA GLU A 566 5.53 -4.06 27.79
C GLU A 566 5.52 -4.53 29.27
N PRO A 567 6.69 -4.61 29.94
CA PRO A 567 6.76 -5.04 31.33
C PRO A 567 5.94 -4.12 32.25
N GLY A 568 4.80 -4.61 32.75
CA GLY A 568 3.91 -3.87 33.66
C GLY A 568 2.49 -3.62 33.15
N SER A 569 2.19 -3.93 31.88
CA SER A 569 0.85 -3.70 31.29
C SER A 569 -0.10 -4.91 31.35
N GLY A 570 0.36 -6.07 31.82
CA GLY A 570 -0.46 -7.29 31.89
C GLY A 570 -1.53 -7.20 32.99
N LYS A 571 -2.82 -7.33 32.62
CA LYS A 571 -3.98 -7.28 33.53
C LYS A 571 -3.80 -8.16 34.79
N THR A 572 -3.33 -9.39 34.61
CA THR A 572 -3.06 -10.36 35.70
C THR A 572 -1.94 -9.95 36.65
N ARG A 573 -0.92 -9.23 36.16
CA ARG A 573 0.18 -8.74 37.01
C ARG A 573 -0.24 -7.50 37.81
N ILE A 574 -1.02 -6.61 37.19
CA ILE A 574 -1.65 -5.46 37.85
C ILE A 574 -2.61 -5.96 38.93
N LEU A 575 -3.39 -7.01 38.65
CA LEU A 575 -4.28 -7.65 39.62
C LEU A 575 -3.49 -8.24 40.80
N ARG A 576 -2.36 -8.91 40.53
CA ARG A 576 -1.47 -9.45 41.57
C ARG A 576 -0.83 -8.34 42.43
N GLU A 577 -0.40 -7.24 41.83
CA GLU A 577 0.12 -6.06 42.55
C GLU A 577 -0.97 -5.39 43.40
N LYS A 578 -2.21 -5.28 42.88
CA LYS A 578 -3.37 -4.76 43.63
C LYS A 578 -3.75 -5.66 44.80
N LEU A 579 -3.77 -6.98 44.61
CA LEU A 579 -4.03 -7.95 45.67
C LEU A 579 -2.94 -7.91 46.74
N LYS A 580 -1.67 -7.77 46.34
CA LYS A 580 -0.55 -7.59 47.27
C LYS A 580 -0.64 -6.28 48.07
N ALA A 581 -1.05 -5.19 47.42
CA ALA A 581 -1.28 -3.91 48.08
C ALA A 581 -2.47 -3.98 49.07
N ALA A 582 -3.57 -4.66 48.68
CA ALA A 582 -4.74 -4.85 49.53
C ALA A 582 -4.46 -5.78 50.74
N ALA A 583 -3.52 -6.70 50.61
CA ALA A 583 -3.03 -7.59 51.65
C ALA A 583 -1.94 -6.97 52.54
N GLY A 584 -1.64 -5.68 52.41
CA GLY A 584 -0.64 -5.00 53.26
C GLY A 584 0.81 -5.39 52.96
N GLY A 585 1.10 -5.91 51.76
CA GLY A 585 2.44 -6.27 51.31
C GLY A 585 2.81 -7.75 51.46
N GLU A 586 1.95 -8.58 52.04
CA GLU A 586 2.14 -10.03 52.08
C GLU A 586 1.92 -10.68 50.70
N ASP A 587 2.85 -11.52 50.24
CA ASP A 587 2.71 -12.30 49.01
C ASP A 587 1.77 -13.49 49.25
N LEU A 588 0.47 -13.24 49.10
CA LEU A 588 -0.53 -14.29 49.06
C LEU A 588 -0.36 -15.08 47.75
N HIS A 589 -0.03 -16.37 47.86
CA HIS A 589 0.16 -17.24 46.70
C HIS A 589 -1.21 -17.61 46.09
N TYR A 590 -1.56 -16.96 44.99
CA TYR A 590 -2.72 -17.27 44.15
C TYR A 590 -2.27 -18.06 42.92
N SER A 591 -2.98 -19.14 42.61
CA SER A 591 -2.83 -19.90 41.37
C SER A 591 -3.37 -19.10 40.18
N ASP A 592 -2.88 -19.39 38.97
CA ASP A 592 -3.32 -18.68 37.76
C ASP A 592 -4.82 -18.93 37.45
N ALA A 593 -5.38 -20.06 37.90
CA ALA A 593 -6.81 -20.36 37.78
C ALA A 593 -7.66 -19.50 38.73
N GLU A 594 -7.21 -19.28 39.97
CA GLU A 594 -7.90 -18.40 40.93
C GLU A 594 -7.88 -16.94 40.46
N LEU A 595 -6.75 -16.48 39.89
CA LEU A 595 -6.63 -15.14 39.33
C LEU A 595 -7.56 -14.92 38.13
N ALA A 596 -7.69 -15.92 37.24
CA ALA A 596 -8.62 -15.86 36.12
C ALA A 596 -10.08 -15.83 36.57
N GLN A 597 -10.41 -16.49 37.68
CA GLN A 597 -11.76 -16.48 38.23
C GLN A 597 -12.09 -15.15 38.90
N ILE A 598 -11.14 -14.54 39.63
CA ILE A 598 -11.28 -13.19 40.19
C ILE A 598 -11.41 -12.14 39.08
N GLU A 599 -10.66 -12.29 37.98
CA GLU A 599 -10.77 -11.43 36.79
C GLU A 599 -12.16 -11.54 36.16
N LYS A 600 -12.66 -12.77 35.98
CA LYS A 600 -14.01 -13.00 35.45
C LYS A 600 -15.10 -12.42 36.34
N GLU A 601 -15.00 -12.59 37.66
CA GLU A 601 -15.97 -12.00 38.60
C GLU A 601 -15.91 -10.46 38.60
N ALA A 602 -14.73 -9.86 38.43
CA ALA A 602 -14.60 -8.42 38.28
C ALA A 602 -15.22 -7.91 36.97
N ASP A 603 -15.03 -8.63 35.86
CA ASP A 603 -15.62 -8.31 34.56
C ASP A 603 -17.15 -8.52 34.55
N ASP A 604 -17.65 -9.57 35.21
CA ASP A 604 -19.09 -9.83 35.36
C ASP A 604 -19.76 -8.72 36.21
N ILE A 605 -19.10 -8.19 37.25
CA ILE A 605 -19.61 -7.02 38.02
C ILE A 605 -19.64 -5.75 37.15
N MET A 606 -18.65 -5.56 36.28
CA MET A 606 -18.64 -4.45 35.33
C MET A 606 -19.81 -4.56 34.35
N ARG A 607 -20.10 -5.77 33.87
CA ARG A 607 -21.16 -6.06 32.90
C ARG A 607 -22.58 -6.01 33.51
N ASP A 608 -22.77 -6.59 34.70
CA ASP A 608 -24.05 -6.60 35.42
C ASP A 608 -24.50 -5.20 35.88
N GLU A 609 -23.55 -4.29 36.14
CA GLU A 609 -23.86 -2.87 36.42
C GLU A 609 -24.09 -2.03 35.17
N GLU A 610 -23.67 -2.50 33.99
CA GLU A 610 -23.97 -1.89 32.68
C GLU A 610 -25.32 -2.34 32.13
N GLU A 611 -25.75 -3.60 32.35
CA GLU A 611 -27.04 -4.13 31.88
C GLU A 611 -28.27 -3.58 32.63
N LYS A 612 -28.11 -3.01 33.83
CA LYS A 612 -29.23 -2.45 34.63
C LYS A 612 -29.73 -1.08 34.15
N ASP A 613 -29.13 -0.50 33.11
CA ASP A 613 -29.43 0.86 32.62
C ASP A 613 -30.24 0.89 31.31
N GLU A 614 -31.07 -0.12 30.99
CA GLU A 614 -32.18 0.04 30.03
C GLU A 614 -33.50 0.40 30.75
N PRO A 615 -34.16 1.53 30.43
CA PRO A 615 -35.49 1.83 30.96
C PRO A 615 -36.52 0.92 30.28
N SER A 616 -36.87 -0.21 30.91
CA SER A 616 -37.95 -1.08 30.43
C SER A 616 -39.32 -0.39 30.57
N SER A 617 -39.87 0.11 29.47
CA SER A 617 -41.30 0.40 29.35
C SER A 617 -42.01 -0.84 28.80
N THR A 618 -42.41 -1.75 29.68
CA THR A 618 -43.46 -2.74 29.41
C THR A 618 -43.90 -3.39 30.72
N PRO A 619 -45.21 -3.53 31.00
CA PRO A 619 -45.67 -4.12 32.25
C PRO A 619 -45.41 -5.63 32.29
N GLU A 620 -44.87 -6.07 33.42
CA GLU A 620 -44.41 -7.40 33.78
C GLU A 620 -45.58 -8.41 33.83
N VAL A 621 -45.60 -9.42 32.95
CA VAL A 621 -46.40 -10.64 33.13
C VAL A 621 -45.54 -11.65 33.87
N ARG A 622 -45.86 -11.92 35.14
CA ARG A 622 -45.16 -12.93 35.96
C ARG A 622 -45.76 -14.32 35.78
N PHE A 623 -44.92 -15.30 35.45
CA PHE A 623 -45.19 -16.72 35.68
C PHE A 623 -44.34 -17.22 36.87
N PRO A 624 -44.89 -18.07 37.77
CA PRO A 624 -44.15 -18.58 38.92
C PRO A 624 -43.08 -19.60 38.49
N PRO A 625 -41.87 -19.57 39.08
CA PRO A 625 -40.80 -20.48 38.70
C PRO A 625 -41.07 -21.91 39.18
N GLN A 626 -41.15 -22.84 38.22
CA GLN A 626 -40.98 -24.26 38.50
C GLN A 626 -39.51 -24.52 38.84
N THR A 627 -39.24 -24.83 40.11
CA THR A 627 -38.30 -25.85 40.64
C THR A 627 -37.82 -25.51 42.05
N ALA A 628 -38.78 -25.24 42.94
CA ALA A 628 -38.60 -25.43 44.38
C ALA A 628 -38.61 -26.93 44.73
N ARG A 629 -37.63 -27.70 44.24
CA ARG A 629 -37.46 -29.13 44.61
C ARG A 629 -36.01 -29.63 44.66
N ALA A 630 -35.03 -28.86 44.18
CA ALA A 630 -33.62 -29.27 44.22
C ALA A 630 -32.85 -28.74 45.45
N ARG A 631 -33.32 -27.67 46.10
CA ARG A 631 -32.66 -27.12 47.31
C ARG A 631 -33.07 -27.81 48.62
N GLN A 632 -34.16 -28.57 48.64
CA GLN A 632 -34.67 -29.18 49.88
C GLN A 632 -34.10 -30.57 50.20
N ILE A 633 -33.20 -31.11 49.38
CA ILE A 633 -32.63 -32.46 49.55
C ILE A 633 -31.15 -32.43 50.01
N LEU A 634 -30.46 -31.28 49.92
CA LEU A 634 -29.04 -31.17 50.28
C LEU A 634 -28.77 -30.67 51.71
N GLU A 635 -29.79 -30.25 52.46
CA GLU A 635 -29.61 -29.76 53.85
C GLU A 635 -29.75 -30.85 54.93
N LYS A 636 -29.89 -32.13 54.56
CA LYS A 636 -30.00 -33.22 55.53
C LYS A 636 -29.05 -34.37 55.22
N SER A 637 -27.77 -34.21 55.55
CA SER A 637 -26.89 -35.34 55.86
C SER A 637 -25.83 -34.91 56.89
N PRO A 638 -25.74 -35.56 58.07
CA PRO A 638 -24.76 -35.25 59.08
C PRO A 638 -23.56 -36.20 58.91
N MET A 639 -22.52 -35.82 58.17
CA MET A 639 -21.21 -36.48 58.19
C MET A 639 -20.18 -35.67 57.39
N ALA A 640 -19.48 -34.75 58.07
CA ALA A 640 -18.08 -34.37 57.82
C ALA A 640 -17.68 -33.22 58.76
N ARG A 641 -17.78 -33.45 60.07
CA ARG A 641 -16.90 -32.78 61.03
C ARG A 641 -15.63 -33.63 61.09
N LEU A 642 -14.50 -33.03 60.71
CA LEU A 642 -13.11 -33.30 61.14
C LEU A 642 -12.16 -33.05 59.96
N VAL A 643 -11.61 -31.83 59.86
CA VAL A 643 -10.17 -31.53 59.76
C VAL A 643 -9.98 -30.06 60.14
N THR A 644 -9.28 -29.82 61.23
CA THR A 644 -8.80 -28.52 61.71
C THR A 644 -7.38 -28.26 61.20
N GLN A 645 -7.11 -27.05 60.68
CA GLN A 645 -5.85 -26.25 60.76
C GLN A 645 -5.44 -25.39 59.53
N GLU A 646 -6.28 -25.17 58.50
CA GLU A 646 -5.97 -24.23 57.38
C GLU A 646 -6.82 -22.94 57.37
N GLY A 647 -7.49 -22.61 58.47
CA GLY A 647 -8.52 -21.56 58.51
C GLY A 647 -8.05 -20.10 58.50
N TYR A 648 -6.74 -19.82 58.54
CA TYR A 648 -6.22 -18.44 58.60
C TYR A 648 -5.82 -17.90 57.22
N SER A 649 -5.21 -18.73 56.36
CA SER A 649 -4.77 -18.31 55.02
C SER A 649 -5.94 -18.14 54.04
N SER A 650 -6.94 -19.02 54.08
CA SER A 650 -8.11 -18.90 53.20
C SER A 650 -8.93 -17.66 53.53
N LYS A 651 -9.14 -17.33 54.81
CA LYS A 651 -9.83 -16.11 55.24
C LYS A 651 -9.11 -14.84 54.79
N LEU A 652 -7.78 -14.78 54.92
CA LEU A 652 -6.99 -13.65 54.45
C LEU A 652 -7.05 -13.50 52.91
N LYS A 653 -7.06 -14.61 52.16
CA LYS A 653 -7.27 -14.59 50.70
C LYS A 653 -8.66 -14.06 50.34
N THR A 654 -9.71 -14.54 51.00
CA THR A 654 -11.09 -14.09 50.75
C THR A 654 -11.28 -12.61 51.11
N GLU A 655 -10.73 -12.15 52.24
CA GLU A 655 -10.80 -10.74 52.63
C GLU A 655 -10.02 -9.81 51.69
N ALA A 656 -8.88 -10.26 51.15
CA ALA A 656 -8.12 -9.49 50.17
C ALA A 656 -8.89 -9.36 48.84
N ILE A 657 -9.54 -10.43 48.38
CA ILE A 657 -10.42 -10.42 47.20
C ILE A 657 -11.59 -9.46 47.40
N ASP A 658 -12.29 -9.57 48.54
CA ASP A 658 -13.44 -8.71 48.87
C ASP A 658 -13.07 -7.22 48.91
N LYS A 659 -11.88 -6.88 49.44
CA LYS A 659 -11.37 -5.50 49.45
C LYS A 659 -11.11 -4.97 48.04
N VAL A 660 -10.55 -5.79 47.15
CA VAL A 660 -10.29 -5.40 45.75
C VAL A 660 -11.62 -5.19 45.01
N LEU A 661 -12.59 -6.11 45.16
CA LEU A 661 -13.92 -5.96 44.56
C LEU A 661 -14.67 -4.73 45.11
N ALA A 662 -14.54 -4.44 46.40
CA ALA A 662 -15.10 -3.23 47.01
C ALA A 662 -14.45 -1.94 46.47
N GLN A 663 -13.12 -1.92 46.29
CA GLN A 663 -12.42 -0.80 45.65
C GLN A 663 -12.85 -0.60 44.20
N THR A 664 -13.04 -1.69 43.44
CA THR A 664 -13.55 -1.64 42.06
C THR A 664 -14.92 -0.96 42.02
N ARG A 665 -15.86 -1.33 42.91
CA ARG A 665 -17.17 -0.65 43.04
C ARG A 665 -17.05 0.85 43.34
N ILE A 666 -16.12 1.25 44.21
CA ILE A 666 -15.90 2.67 44.56
C ILE A 666 -15.35 3.45 43.36
N ILE A 667 -14.41 2.87 42.62
CA ILE A 667 -13.80 3.49 41.43
C ILE A 667 -14.87 3.69 40.35
N ILE A 668 -15.67 2.67 40.07
CA ILE A 668 -16.79 2.75 39.12
C ILE A 668 -17.77 3.87 39.52
N GLN A 669 -18.15 3.94 40.81
CA GLN A 669 -19.04 5.01 41.29
C GLN A 669 -18.41 6.41 41.17
N ALA A 670 -17.09 6.54 41.40
CA ALA A 670 -16.38 7.79 41.23
C ALA A 670 -16.26 8.21 39.75
N GLU A 671 -16.08 7.24 38.86
CA GLU A 671 -16.01 7.45 37.42
C GLU A 671 -17.39 7.80 36.83
N LYS A 672 -18.47 7.15 37.29
CA LYS A 672 -19.87 7.56 37.02
C LYS A 672 -20.10 9.03 37.43
N ARG A 673 -19.64 9.45 38.60
CA ARG A 673 -19.74 10.86 39.06
C ARG A 673 -18.91 11.83 38.21
N ARG A 674 -17.72 11.42 37.74
CA ARG A 674 -16.86 12.23 36.87
C ARG A 674 -17.44 12.35 35.45
N SER A 675 -17.94 11.26 34.89
CA SER A 675 -18.61 11.21 33.60
C SER A 675 -19.88 12.06 33.61
N ALA A 676 -20.71 11.97 34.65
CA ALA A 676 -21.88 12.82 34.83
C ALA A 676 -21.50 14.32 34.89
N LYS A 677 -20.44 14.68 35.63
CA LYS A 677 -19.93 16.06 35.66
C LYS A 677 -19.39 16.51 34.30
N ALA A 678 -18.67 15.64 33.58
CA ALA A 678 -18.14 15.94 32.26
C ALA A 678 -19.26 16.12 31.22
N ALA A 679 -20.33 15.33 31.29
CA ALA A 679 -21.50 15.45 30.45
C ALA A 679 -22.24 16.78 30.66
N VAL A 680 -22.38 17.22 31.92
CA VAL A 680 -22.96 18.54 32.26
C VAL A 680 -22.09 19.67 31.68
N ILE A 681 -20.77 19.61 31.86
CA ILE A 681 -19.83 20.60 31.30
C ILE A 681 -19.86 20.60 29.77
N ALA A 682 -19.98 19.43 29.14
CA ALA A 682 -20.08 19.30 27.68
C ALA A 682 -21.41 19.89 27.15
N ALA A 683 -22.51 19.69 27.87
CA ALA A 683 -23.81 20.28 27.53
C ALA A 683 -23.78 21.81 27.63
N GLU A 684 -23.17 22.36 28.69
CA GLU A 684 -22.99 23.82 28.86
C GLU A 684 -22.11 24.41 27.75
N ARG A 685 -21.00 23.75 27.38
CA ARG A 685 -20.13 24.17 26.27
C ARG A 685 -20.85 24.14 24.93
N LYS A 686 -21.69 23.12 24.69
CA LYS A 686 -22.49 23.01 23.46
C LYS A 686 -23.54 24.13 23.38
N ALA A 687 -24.16 24.48 24.50
CA ALA A 687 -25.08 25.62 24.58
C ALA A 687 -24.36 26.97 24.32
N GLN A 688 -23.17 27.17 24.88
CA GLN A 688 -22.36 28.36 24.62
C GLN A 688 -21.90 28.47 23.16
N GLN A 689 -21.47 27.36 22.56
CA GLN A 689 -21.08 27.33 21.14
C GLN A 689 -22.26 27.62 20.21
N SER A 690 -23.46 27.11 20.52
CA SER A 690 -24.69 27.45 19.79
C SER A 690 -25.01 28.94 19.88
N ALA A 691 -24.89 29.55 21.06
CA ALA A 691 -25.13 30.98 21.25
C ALA A 691 -24.11 31.86 20.51
N ILE A 692 -22.83 31.45 20.47
CA ILE A 692 -21.78 32.15 19.72
C ILE A 692 -22.03 32.04 18.21
N ALA A 693 -22.42 30.86 17.72
CA ALA A 693 -22.73 30.63 16.31
C ALA A 693 -23.91 31.50 15.84
N GLU A 694 -24.95 31.63 16.66
CA GLU A 694 -26.11 32.48 16.36
C GLU A 694 -25.72 33.97 16.29
N ARG A 695 -24.82 34.41 17.19
CA ARG A 695 -24.33 35.80 17.20
C ARG A 695 -23.47 36.13 15.98
N LEU A 696 -22.61 35.19 15.56
CA LEU A 696 -21.80 35.32 14.34
C LEU A 696 -22.66 35.31 13.07
N SER A 697 -23.76 34.55 13.06
CA SER A 697 -24.72 34.56 11.96
C SER A 697 -25.39 35.93 11.80
N LYS A 698 -25.87 36.52 12.90
CA LYS A 698 -26.49 37.87 12.90
C LYS A 698 -25.50 38.96 12.47
N ASP A 699 -24.24 38.87 12.91
CA ASP A 699 -23.18 39.79 12.48
C ASP A 699 -22.86 39.68 10.99
N ARG A 700 -22.91 38.47 10.42
CA ARG A 700 -22.70 38.23 9.00
C ARG A 700 -23.84 38.83 8.16
N GLU A 701 -25.08 38.57 8.55
CA GLU A 701 -26.26 39.19 7.92
C GLU A 701 -26.21 40.72 7.95
N TYR A 702 -25.79 41.31 9.08
CA TYR A 702 -25.63 42.75 9.21
C TYR A 702 -24.56 43.32 8.25
N ARG A 703 -23.41 42.64 8.12
CA ARG A 703 -22.35 43.06 7.19
C ARG A 703 -22.79 42.94 5.73
N ASP A 704 -23.50 41.88 5.39
CA ASP A 704 -23.99 41.65 4.03
C ASP A 704 -25.03 42.72 3.65
N ARG A 705 -25.93 43.08 4.57
CA ARG A 705 -26.88 44.19 4.36
C ARG A 705 -26.18 45.54 4.15
N ARG A 706 -25.15 45.84 4.94
CA ARG A 706 -24.37 47.07 4.80
C ARG A 706 -23.53 47.12 3.53
N SER A 707 -23.09 45.95 3.04
CA SER A 707 -22.41 45.81 1.76
C SER A 707 -23.38 46.09 0.60
N ALA A 708 -24.57 45.50 0.64
CA ALA A 708 -25.63 45.76 -0.34
C ALA A 708 -25.97 47.26 -0.45
N GLU A 709 -26.23 47.92 0.68
CA GLU A 709 -26.50 49.38 0.73
C GLU A 709 -25.36 50.24 0.14
N ARG A 710 -24.10 49.83 0.33
CA ARG A 710 -22.94 50.53 -0.27
C ARG A 710 -22.89 50.34 -1.78
N THR A 711 -23.29 49.18 -2.28
CA THR A 711 -23.31 48.87 -3.71
C THR A 711 -24.40 49.66 -4.41
N GLU A 712 -25.60 49.72 -3.81
CA GLU A 712 -26.71 50.55 -4.28
C GLU A 712 -26.35 52.04 -4.35
N ARG A 713 -25.73 52.58 -3.30
CA ARG A 713 -25.26 53.99 -3.30
C ARG A 713 -24.21 54.28 -4.38
N LYS A 714 -23.38 53.28 -4.73
CA LYS A 714 -22.41 53.41 -5.83
C LYS A 714 -23.11 53.40 -7.19
N GLN A 715 -24.12 52.55 -7.38
CA GLN A 715 -24.94 52.52 -8.60
C GLN A 715 -25.70 53.83 -8.79
N GLN A 716 -26.37 54.35 -7.76
CA GLN A 716 -27.07 55.64 -7.83
C GLN A 716 -26.11 56.81 -8.16
N LYS A 717 -24.89 56.80 -7.62
CA LYS A 717 -23.86 57.80 -7.98
C LYS A 717 -23.33 57.65 -9.41
N ALA A 718 -23.29 56.44 -9.95
CA ALA A 718 -22.89 56.19 -11.33
C ALA A 718 -23.99 56.66 -12.31
N GLU A 719 -25.26 56.40 -12.00
CA GLU A 719 -26.40 56.89 -12.78
C GLU A 719 -26.52 58.42 -12.76
N ALA A 720 -26.26 59.06 -11.60
CA ALA A 720 -26.21 60.51 -11.48
C ALA A 720 -25.03 61.15 -12.25
N ARG A 721 -23.94 60.42 -12.48
CA ARG A 721 -22.82 60.86 -13.34
C ARG A 721 -23.14 60.67 -14.83
N SER A 722 -23.85 59.60 -15.17
CA SER A 722 -24.27 59.32 -16.55
C SER A 722 -25.27 60.36 -17.06
N THR A 723 -26.21 60.80 -16.22
CA THR A 723 -27.19 61.84 -16.57
C THR A 723 -26.56 63.24 -16.69
N ARG A 724 -25.45 63.50 -15.99
CA ARG A 724 -24.72 64.76 -16.10
C ARG A 724 -23.90 64.87 -17.39
N ASN A 725 -23.40 63.76 -17.93
CA ASN A 725 -22.62 63.72 -19.16
C ASN A 725 -23.49 63.73 -20.44
N PHE A 726 -24.81 63.65 -20.33
CA PHE A 726 -25.72 63.65 -21.49
C PHE A 726 -26.20 65.05 -21.89
N PHE A 727 -25.85 66.10 -21.12
CA PHE A 727 -26.25 67.48 -21.39
C PHE A 727 -25.14 68.37 -21.99
N ASP A 728 -23.95 67.82 -22.29
CA ASP A 728 -22.75 68.64 -22.59
C ASP A 728 -22.09 68.33 -23.94
N THR A 729 -22.87 68.01 -24.99
CA THR A 729 -22.37 67.98 -26.37
C THR A 729 -23.32 68.70 -27.33
N GLY A 730 -23.21 70.04 -27.35
CA GLY A 730 -23.62 70.91 -28.47
C GLY A 730 -22.40 71.36 -29.30
N PRO A 731 -22.57 71.73 -30.58
CA PRO A 731 -21.55 71.57 -31.62
C PRO A 731 -20.77 72.86 -31.93
N GLU A 732 -19.48 72.75 -32.30
CA GLU A 732 -18.72 73.78 -33.04
C GLU A 732 -17.44 73.12 -33.60
N GLU A 733 -17.33 72.83 -34.90
CA GLU A 733 -16.95 73.71 -36.02
C GLU A 733 -15.50 74.24 -36.00
N ARG A 734 -14.77 73.85 -37.06
CA ARG A 734 -13.74 74.59 -37.81
C ARG A 734 -12.44 75.01 -37.09
N ARG A 735 -11.35 74.31 -37.37
CA ARG A 735 -10.27 74.76 -38.28
C ARG A 735 -9.20 73.70 -38.46
#